data_AF-A0AAE4NYB1-F1
#
_entry.id   AF-A0AAE4NYB1-F1
#
_cell.length_a   1.000
_cell.length_b   1.000
_cell.length_c   1.000
_cell.angle_alpha   90.00
_cell.angle_beta   90.00
_cell.angle_gamma   90.00
#
_symmetry.space_group_name_H-M   'P 1'
#
loop_
_entity.id
_entity.type
_entity.pdbx_description
1 polymer ?
#
loop_
_entity_poly.entity_id
_entity_poly.type
_entity_poly.pdbx_seq_one_letter_code
_entity_poly.pdbx_strand_id
1 'polypeptide(L)'
;MRMKTIEQCSSISMQWQCSYNQEPINDWIINPQNPSFVWSKGASYPRSFSRQIQVPELQYVYPQYDSFKFRVYINDSAPSQWLSLQNDKLLGSDLHLQPGESTTFMYNFLNLDSLPTGEYVNTINIVAIGIKNGIETEITAENIYSAGAIKISVSGTGSGGGENPDPGTGIRPEKSIYRLIWNKQTQILSGDLNFKVLGNENNKTLYVEDVNWPIREDIQGLVPLQIDPRQISSNNNIGVFKPYEMDAISLNPSTEDGIWNISFRILDENRNVIISFPVELTKTNGNSFEVSPGSIIKSIDKSEDNTTEVKAILSNPNNLNISVSSVPNFIQSVNITGNEIKILTKPGNSLTLGNHDGDIILSGGAVTRKINMKVTVVNFIQSDFSGELYYFALDKRKVKITRSSILGTKIYMKLEMFFSGYGKQYQDIQEFQLSYFQGMAEFDPGKEVQSFFIKTQENLPPGDFIAYVLAQVKISFTERKDDNTVINTYNLPKIYFAAGKKPKCFPLLTDYPIRRTFNNSQILISSDLLSKKEQIKNLSNIYSEPKPDEMLTAAIKTYLFDRNKFAISLKNKIISNGSVSLIPIPDPNSIAHIYWINQNLVFDWFSASGFNSIVSEFEHTISDNYKDGKDEKYYSTQNDTLKINTGWVLYEERELIDDLLKSPFCLVEVDGKILKCLPNGKKNELKNSSETMFSMTLEFKKLKDE
;
A
#
# COMPACT_ATOMS: atom_id res chain seq x y z
N MET A 1 10.41 15.43 12.25
CA MET A 1 10.59 15.18 13.70
C MET A 1 9.57 16.06 14.42
N ARG A 2 8.72 15.48 15.28
CA ARG A 2 7.69 16.23 16.02
C ARG A 2 8.35 16.90 17.24
N MET A 3 8.00 18.14 17.55
CA MET A 3 8.61 18.94 18.63
C MET A 3 7.55 19.36 19.65
N LYS A 4 7.90 19.40 20.93
CA LYS A 4 7.13 19.98 22.03
C LYS A 4 7.80 21.26 22.52
N THR A 5 7.00 22.21 22.99
CA THR A 5 7.51 23.44 23.62
C THR A 5 7.49 23.25 25.13
N ILE A 6 8.66 23.29 25.78
CA ILE A 6 8.77 23.24 27.24
C ILE A 6 9.03 24.64 27.76
N GLU A 7 8.24 25.05 28.74
CA GLU A 7 8.46 26.25 29.52
C GLU A 7 9.37 25.92 30.70
N GLN A 8 10.55 26.52 30.76
CA GLN A 8 11.46 26.44 31.90
C GLN A 8 11.49 27.80 32.58
N CYS A 9 10.91 27.88 33.78
CA CYS A 9 10.96 29.09 34.58
C CYS A 9 12.03 28.96 35.67
N SER A 10 12.94 29.93 35.72
CA SER A 10 13.91 30.06 36.80
C SER A 10 13.61 31.33 37.60
N SER A 11 13.75 31.25 38.92
CA SER A 11 13.62 32.42 39.78
C SER A 11 15.00 33.07 39.96
N ILE A 12 15.20 34.24 39.36
CA ILE A 12 16.34 35.09 39.69
C ILE A 12 15.77 36.33 40.37
N SER A 13 16.21 36.61 41.61
CA SER A 13 15.82 37.80 42.37
C SER A 13 14.31 38.04 42.50
N MET A 14 13.53 37.02 42.88
CA MET A 14 12.07 37.09 43.08
C MET A 14 11.24 37.48 41.84
N GLN A 15 11.85 37.50 40.65
CA GLN A 15 11.15 37.59 39.37
C GLN A 15 11.29 36.26 38.61
N TRP A 16 10.18 35.74 38.11
CA TRP A 16 10.16 34.54 37.30
C TRP A 16 10.53 34.91 35.87
N GLN A 17 11.64 34.36 35.37
CA GLN A 17 11.97 34.40 33.95
C GLN A 17 11.74 33.01 33.35
N CYS A 18 10.83 32.93 32.38
CA CYS A 18 10.51 31.71 31.67
C CYS A 18 11.14 31.74 30.27
N SER A 19 11.88 30.68 29.94
CA SER A 19 12.40 30.42 28.60
C SER A 19 11.63 29.27 27.96
N TYR A 20 11.25 29.42 26.70
CA TYR A 20 10.56 28.38 25.93
C TYR A 20 11.57 27.66 25.04
N ASN A 21 11.82 26.39 25.35
CA ASN A 21 12.72 25.54 24.58
C ASN A 21 11.91 24.52 23.76
N GLN A 22 12.33 24.30 22.51
CA GLN A 22 11.77 23.26 21.65
C GLN A 22 12.55 21.96 21.89
N GLU A 23 11.87 20.92 22.36
CA GLU A 23 12.44 19.58 22.51
C GLU A 23 11.74 18.60 21.57
N PRO A 24 12.44 17.58 21.03
CA PRO A 24 11.79 16.53 20.26
C PRO A 24 10.80 15.75 21.14
N ILE A 25 9.65 15.40 20.55
CA ILE A 25 8.71 14.45 21.17
C ILE A 25 9.34 13.06 21.10
N ASN A 26 9.41 12.38 22.25
CA ASN A 26 9.92 11.01 22.28
C ASN A 26 8.91 10.09 21.59
N ASP A 27 9.33 9.50 20.47
CA ASP A 27 8.62 8.41 19.80
C ASP A 27 8.98 7.06 20.46
N TRP A 28 8.36 5.97 20.01
CA TRP A 28 8.65 4.63 20.50
C TRP A 28 10.12 4.24 20.36
N ILE A 29 10.73 3.77 21.44
CA ILE A 29 12.08 3.22 21.42
C ILE A 29 12.04 1.80 21.96
N ILE A 30 12.68 0.86 21.27
CA ILE A 30 13.03 -0.44 21.84
C ILE A 30 14.46 -0.80 21.50
N ASN A 31 15.22 -1.27 22.48
CA ASN A 31 16.62 -1.64 22.29
C ASN A 31 16.96 -2.93 23.04
N PRO A 32 17.54 -3.96 22.39
CA PRO A 32 17.79 -4.10 20.94
C PRO A 32 16.50 -4.25 20.11
N GLN A 33 16.48 -3.86 18.83
CA GLN A 33 15.28 -3.92 17.96
C GLN A 33 14.99 -5.29 17.33
N ASN A 34 15.99 -5.99 16.80
CA ASN A 34 15.79 -7.28 16.11
C ASN A 34 16.83 -8.31 16.58
N PRO A 35 16.73 -8.79 17.83
CA PRO A 35 17.66 -9.78 18.35
C PRO A 35 17.48 -11.11 17.61
N SER A 36 18.61 -11.74 17.25
CA SER A 36 18.64 -13.00 16.51
C SER A 36 19.52 -14.01 17.23
N PHE A 37 19.05 -15.25 17.31
CA PHE A 37 19.72 -16.34 18.01
C PHE A 37 19.80 -17.58 17.11
N VAL A 38 20.86 -18.35 17.28
CA VAL A 38 21.01 -19.67 16.63
C VAL A 38 21.08 -20.70 17.73
N TRP A 39 20.27 -21.74 17.62
CA TRP A 39 20.25 -22.83 18.57
C TRP A 39 20.15 -24.17 17.85
N SER A 40 21.02 -25.09 18.22
CA SER A 40 21.05 -26.44 17.64
C SER A 40 20.30 -27.38 18.57
N LYS A 41 19.45 -28.26 18.01
CA LYS A 41 18.75 -29.27 18.81
C LYS A 41 19.72 -30.08 19.66
N GLY A 42 19.48 -30.12 20.98
CA GLY A 42 20.33 -30.80 21.96
C GLY A 42 21.45 -29.94 22.57
N ALA A 43 21.62 -28.69 22.15
CA ALA A 43 22.50 -27.73 22.81
C ALA A 43 21.82 -27.08 24.04
N SER A 44 22.61 -26.52 24.95
CA SER A 44 22.08 -25.69 26.05
C SER A 44 21.31 -24.49 25.50
N TYR A 45 20.23 -24.10 26.20
CA TYR A 45 19.38 -23.00 25.75
C TYR A 45 20.16 -21.67 25.76
N PRO A 46 19.84 -20.74 24.83
CA PRO A 46 20.43 -19.42 24.87
C PRO A 46 20.13 -18.71 26.20
N ARG A 47 21.04 -17.84 26.64
CA ARG A 47 20.83 -17.03 27.85
C ARG A 47 19.64 -16.08 27.64
N SER A 48 18.90 -15.82 28.73
CA SER A 48 17.87 -14.79 28.72
C SER A 48 18.46 -13.43 28.36
N PHE A 49 17.62 -12.58 27.77
CA PHE A 49 18.03 -11.25 27.36
C PHE A 49 16.95 -10.23 27.71
N SER A 50 17.36 -8.97 27.77
CA SER A 50 16.48 -7.86 28.12
C SER A 50 16.31 -6.90 26.96
N ARG A 51 15.15 -6.24 26.91
CA ARG A 51 14.89 -5.14 25.98
C ARG A 51 14.34 -3.96 26.74
N GLN A 52 14.95 -2.80 26.57
CA GLN A 52 14.43 -1.56 27.11
C GLN A 52 13.38 -1.01 26.13
N ILE A 53 12.21 -0.63 26.64
CA ILE A 53 11.10 -0.05 25.89
C ILE A 53 10.81 1.33 26.44
N GLN A 54 10.62 2.31 25.57
CA GLN A 54 10.07 3.62 25.87
C GLN A 54 8.76 3.82 25.09
N VAL A 55 7.71 4.20 25.81
CA VAL A 55 6.41 4.54 25.21
C VAL A 55 6.39 6.02 24.80
N PRO A 56 5.65 6.40 23.74
CA PRO A 56 5.65 7.76 23.22
C PRO A 56 4.93 8.75 24.14
N GLU A 57 5.25 10.04 23.99
CA GLU A 57 4.59 11.14 24.70
C GLU A 57 3.27 11.55 24.02
N LEU A 58 2.29 10.65 24.05
CA LEU A 58 1.00 10.78 23.34
C LEU A 58 0.15 11.97 23.78
N GLN A 59 0.34 12.48 24.99
CA GLN A 59 -0.40 13.62 25.53
C GLN A 59 -0.22 14.90 24.70
N TYR A 60 0.91 15.05 24.00
CA TYR A 60 1.15 16.19 23.12
C TYR A 60 0.60 15.98 21.71
N VAL A 61 0.38 14.73 21.31
CA VAL A 61 -0.09 14.35 19.97
C VAL A 61 -1.61 14.24 19.94
N TYR A 62 -2.21 13.73 21.02
CA TYR A 62 -3.65 13.48 21.12
C TYR A 62 -4.26 14.17 22.36
N PRO A 63 -4.33 15.51 22.37
CA PRO A 63 -4.83 16.27 23.51
C PRO A 63 -6.33 16.05 23.79
N GLN A 64 -7.04 15.34 22.91
CA GLN A 64 -8.47 15.05 23.07
C GLN A 64 -8.79 13.94 24.09
N TYR A 65 -7.79 13.19 24.56
CA TYR A 65 -7.94 12.11 25.54
C TYR A 65 -7.48 12.56 26.94
N ASP A 66 -8.14 12.06 27.98
CA ASP A 66 -7.88 12.42 29.38
C ASP A 66 -6.67 11.65 29.94
N SER A 67 -6.48 10.41 29.50
CA SER A 67 -5.37 9.55 29.91
C SER A 67 -5.06 8.48 28.86
N PHE A 68 -3.92 7.79 29.02
CA PHE A 68 -3.46 6.76 28.09
C PHE A 68 -3.13 5.45 28.83
N LYS A 69 -3.25 4.35 28.10
CA LYS A 69 -2.86 3.00 28.53
C LYS A 69 -2.21 2.26 27.37
N PHE A 70 -1.37 1.27 27.66
CA PHE A 70 -0.69 0.48 26.63
C PHE A 70 -1.07 -0.99 26.75
N ARG A 71 -1.26 -1.67 25.62
CA ARG A 71 -1.59 -3.11 25.57
C ARG A 71 -0.60 -3.86 24.71
N VAL A 72 -0.13 -5.00 25.21
CA VAL A 72 0.88 -5.85 24.59
C VAL A 72 0.18 -7.05 23.93
N TYR A 73 0.48 -7.25 22.65
CA TYR A 73 0.05 -8.40 21.86
C TYR A 73 1.29 -9.17 21.39
N ILE A 74 1.30 -10.49 21.60
CA ILE A 74 2.41 -11.36 21.22
C ILE A 74 1.96 -12.22 20.04
N ASN A 75 2.66 -12.10 18.92
CA ASN A 75 2.45 -12.92 17.74
C ASN A 75 3.63 -13.89 17.59
N ASP A 76 3.35 -15.18 17.68
CA ASP A 76 4.36 -16.22 17.51
C ASP A 76 4.15 -16.95 16.18
N SER A 77 5.22 -17.10 15.39
CA SER A 77 5.19 -17.89 14.15
C SER A 77 5.38 -19.39 14.40
N ALA A 78 5.71 -19.78 15.64
CA ALA A 78 6.01 -21.16 16.00
C ALA A 78 4.75 -21.96 16.37
N PRO A 79 4.80 -23.30 16.18
CA PRO A 79 3.70 -24.20 16.58
C PRO A 79 3.53 -24.33 18.10
N SER A 80 4.53 -23.91 18.88
CA SER A 80 4.52 -23.90 20.35
C SER A 80 5.24 -22.66 20.86
N GLN A 81 4.81 -22.11 21.99
CA GLN A 81 5.46 -20.96 22.61
C GLN A 81 6.91 -21.31 22.99
N TRP A 82 7.84 -20.54 22.42
CA TRP A 82 9.28 -20.73 22.66
C TRP A 82 9.96 -19.56 23.36
N LEU A 83 9.20 -18.50 23.61
CA LEU A 83 9.67 -17.30 24.27
C LEU A 83 8.63 -16.84 25.29
N SER A 84 9.06 -16.63 26.52
CA SER A 84 8.25 -16.00 27.56
C SER A 84 8.70 -14.55 27.78
N LEU A 85 7.72 -13.69 28.02
CA LEU A 85 7.92 -12.29 28.35
C LEU A 85 7.59 -12.07 29.82
N GLN A 86 8.49 -11.42 30.55
CA GLN A 86 8.29 -11.01 31.93
C GLN A 86 8.56 -9.51 32.07
N ASN A 87 7.65 -8.82 32.76
CA ASN A 87 7.81 -7.43 33.16
C ASN A 87 6.97 -7.16 34.41
N ASP A 88 7.51 -6.39 35.35
CA ASP A 88 6.87 -6.02 36.62
C ASP A 88 5.67 -5.06 36.45
N LYS A 89 5.66 -4.26 35.38
CA LYS A 89 4.55 -3.36 35.02
C LYS A 89 3.54 -3.98 34.03
N LEU A 90 3.70 -5.26 33.65
CA LEU A 90 2.79 -5.98 32.76
C LEU A 90 1.83 -6.85 33.58
N LEU A 91 0.55 -6.50 33.60
CA LEU A 91 -0.51 -7.27 34.24
C LEU A 91 -1.46 -7.82 33.17
N GLY A 92 -1.38 -9.12 32.91
CA GLY A 92 -2.07 -9.73 31.77
C GLY A 92 -1.51 -9.19 30.45
N SER A 93 -2.34 -8.50 29.67
CA SER A 93 -1.91 -7.83 28.43
C SER A 93 -1.68 -6.32 28.61
N ASP A 94 -2.03 -5.77 29.76
CA ASP A 94 -1.98 -4.33 30.00
C ASP A 94 -0.64 -3.93 30.59
N LEU A 95 0.04 -2.99 29.92
CA LEU A 95 1.32 -2.43 30.32
C LEU A 95 1.07 -1.09 31.02
N HIS A 96 1.32 -1.06 32.33
CA HIS A 96 1.06 0.10 33.18
C HIS A 96 2.21 1.10 33.12
N LEU A 97 2.25 1.89 32.04
CA LEU A 97 3.19 2.99 31.84
C LEU A 97 2.47 4.30 31.59
N GLN A 98 3.07 5.40 32.05
CA GLN A 98 2.67 6.74 31.62
C GLN A 98 3.35 7.11 30.30
N PRO A 99 2.73 7.94 29.45
CA PRO A 99 3.37 8.44 28.23
C PRO A 99 4.76 9.03 28.46
N GLY A 100 5.75 8.62 27.66
CA GLY A 100 7.15 8.99 27.81
C GLY A 100 7.98 8.11 28.75
N GLU A 101 7.36 7.24 29.56
CA GLU A 101 8.08 6.35 30.47
C GLU A 101 8.81 5.21 29.74
N SER A 102 9.78 4.63 30.43
CA SER A 102 10.49 3.43 29.99
C SER A 102 10.34 2.26 30.96
N THR A 103 10.51 1.04 30.45
CA THR A 103 10.58 -0.21 31.23
C THR A 103 11.49 -1.23 30.56
N THR A 104 11.81 -2.32 31.26
CA THR A 104 12.67 -3.39 30.75
C THR A 104 11.91 -4.71 30.67
N PHE A 105 11.75 -5.24 29.46
CA PHE A 105 11.17 -6.56 29.23
C PHE A 105 12.26 -7.62 29.33
N MET A 106 12.02 -8.65 30.14
CA MET A 106 12.88 -9.83 30.27
C MET A 106 12.33 -10.97 29.43
N TYR A 107 13.19 -11.58 28.62
CA TYR A 107 12.83 -12.66 27.71
C TYR A 107 13.55 -13.94 28.08
N ASN A 108 12.80 -15.02 28.27
CA ASN A 108 13.35 -16.34 28.54
C ASN A 108 12.93 -17.33 27.46
N PHE A 109 13.90 -18.06 26.92
CA PHE A 109 13.68 -19.13 25.95
C PHE A 109 13.09 -20.36 26.66
N LEU A 110 12.09 -20.97 26.05
CA LEU A 110 11.38 -22.15 26.53
C LEU A 110 11.16 -23.10 25.35
N ASN A 111 10.95 -24.40 25.59
CA ASN A 111 10.46 -25.36 24.61
C ASN A 111 11.16 -25.36 23.22
N LEU A 112 12.43 -24.95 23.12
CA LEU A 112 13.14 -24.88 21.84
C LEU A 112 13.31 -26.26 21.18
N ASP A 113 13.41 -27.31 21.99
CA ASP A 113 13.47 -28.70 21.53
C ASP A 113 12.22 -29.14 20.77
N SER A 114 11.07 -28.58 21.15
CA SER A 114 9.76 -28.88 20.56
C SER A 114 9.55 -28.21 19.19
N LEU A 115 10.36 -27.20 18.87
CA LEU A 115 10.32 -26.53 17.57
C LEU A 115 10.95 -27.42 16.49
N PRO A 116 10.33 -27.60 15.31
CA PRO A 116 11.02 -28.20 14.16
C PRO A 116 12.32 -27.45 13.79
N THR A 117 13.15 -28.05 12.94
CA THR A 117 14.26 -27.32 12.32
C THR A 117 13.68 -26.23 11.43
N GLY A 118 14.12 -24.99 11.59
CA GLY A 118 13.57 -23.85 10.87
C GLY A 118 13.82 -22.53 11.57
N GLU A 119 13.34 -21.45 10.97
CA GLU A 119 13.39 -20.11 11.57
C GLU A 119 12.05 -19.77 12.18
N TYR A 120 12.08 -19.28 13.42
CA TYR A 120 10.90 -18.85 14.16
C TYR A 120 11.03 -17.39 14.55
N VAL A 121 9.89 -16.71 14.52
CA VAL A 121 9.79 -15.28 14.75
C VAL A 121 8.72 -15.02 15.79
N ASN A 122 9.11 -14.35 16.87
CA ASN A 122 8.18 -13.83 17.86
C ASN A 122 8.18 -12.30 17.73
N THR A 123 7.00 -11.73 17.48
CA THR A 123 6.81 -10.28 17.33
C THR A 123 5.91 -9.78 18.45
N ILE A 124 6.38 -8.76 19.16
CA ILE A 124 5.58 -8.07 20.15
C ILE A 124 5.04 -6.80 19.53
N ASN A 125 3.74 -6.56 19.67
CA ASN A 125 3.10 -5.32 19.27
C ASN A 125 2.57 -4.63 20.52
N ILE A 126 2.87 -3.34 20.66
CA ILE A 126 2.37 -2.51 21.74
C ILE A 126 1.44 -1.48 21.13
N VAL A 127 0.20 -1.43 21.62
CA VAL A 127 -0.84 -0.54 21.13
C VAL A 127 -1.17 0.48 22.20
N ALA A 128 -1.29 1.74 21.78
CA ALA A 128 -1.77 2.82 22.63
C ALA A 128 -3.30 2.90 22.66
N ILE A 129 -3.86 3.02 23.86
CA ILE A 129 -5.28 3.18 24.14
C ILE A 129 -5.48 4.58 24.74
N GLY A 130 -6.27 5.41 24.07
CA GLY A 130 -6.71 6.70 24.57
C GLY A 130 -8.00 6.54 25.37
N ILE A 131 -8.07 7.15 26.54
CA ILE A 131 -9.23 7.10 27.43
C ILE A 131 -9.86 8.49 27.47
N LYS A 132 -11.15 8.57 27.13
CA LYS A 132 -11.94 9.81 27.23
C LYS A 132 -13.25 9.53 27.93
N ASN A 133 -13.53 10.24 29.03
CA ASN A 133 -14.72 10.00 29.86
C ASN A 133 -14.89 8.52 30.27
N GLY A 134 -13.78 7.81 30.51
CA GLY A 134 -13.79 6.38 30.86
C GLY A 134 -14.00 5.41 29.70
N ILE A 135 -14.14 5.89 28.45
CA ILE A 135 -14.24 5.03 27.25
C ILE A 135 -12.84 4.80 26.69
N GLU A 136 -12.43 3.52 26.60
CA GLU A 136 -11.19 3.09 25.96
C GLU A 136 -11.35 3.07 24.43
N THR A 137 -10.50 3.82 23.73
CA THR A 137 -10.40 3.80 22.25
C THR A 137 -8.97 3.47 21.86
N GLU A 138 -8.77 2.39 21.08
CA GLU A 138 -7.47 2.13 20.47
C GLU A 138 -7.13 3.25 19.48
N ILE A 139 -5.97 3.87 19.68
CA ILE A 139 -5.50 4.92 18.78
C ILE A 139 -4.96 4.22 17.53
N THR A 140 -5.47 4.59 16.35
CA THR A 140 -5.32 3.88 15.07
C THR A 140 -3.87 3.52 14.67
N ALA A 141 -3.74 2.65 13.65
CA ALA A 141 -2.54 1.90 13.21
C ALA A 141 -1.16 2.61 13.18
N GLU A 142 -1.09 3.94 13.24
CA GLU A 142 0.14 4.72 13.38
C GLU A 142 0.79 4.60 14.77
N ASN A 143 0.05 4.15 15.81
CA ASN A 143 0.59 3.93 17.17
C ASN A 143 0.58 2.46 17.61
N ILE A 144 0.42 1.55 16.65
CA ILE A 144 0.80 0.14 16.86
C ILE A 144 2.30 0.08 16.64
N TYR A 145 3.05 0.06 17.73
CA TYR A 145 4.49 -0.15 17.63
C TYR A 145 4.77 -1.64 17.59
N SER A 146 5.28 -2.11 16.46
CA SER A 146 5.89 -3.43 16.41
C SER A 146 7.28 -3.31 17.01
N ALA A 147 7.46 -3.99 18.13
CA ALA A 147 8.70 -4.06 18.88
C ALA A 147 9.81 -4.78 18.09
N GLY A 148 9.75 -4.94 16.76
CA GLY A 148 10.72 -5.70 16.00
C GLY A 148 10.67 -7.22 16.29
N ALA A 149 11.20 -7.98 15.34
CA ALA A 149 11.13 -9.44 15.34
C ALA A 149 12.27 -10.03 16.18
N ILE A 150 11.91 -10.89 17.15
CA ILE A 150 12.86 -11.76 17.85
C ILE A 150 12.95 -13.05 17.04
N LYS A 151 14.13 -13.34 16.49
CA LYS A 151 14.34 -14.49 15.62
C LYS A 151 15.13 -15.57 16.33
N ILE A 152 14.75 -16.82 16.12
CA ILE A 152 15.59 -17.97 16.45
C ILE A 152 15.65 -18.94 15.27
N SER A 153 16.88 -19.26 14.84
CA SER A 153 17.13 -20.29 13.85
C SER A 153 17.45 -21.60 14.58
N VAL A 154 16.52 -22.55 14.50
CA VAL A 154 16.66 -23.89 15.06
C VAL A 154 17.30 -24.79 14.00
N SER A 155 18.54 -25.22 14.22
CA SER A 155 19.24 -26.14 13.33
C SER A 155 19.09 -27.59 13.78
N GLY A 156 18.97 -28.51 12.82
CA GLY A 156 19.03 -29.94 13.10
C GLY A 156 20.46 -30.34 13.44
N THR A 157 20.61 -31.20 14.46
CA THR A 157 21.85 -31.86 14.94
C THR A 157 23.14 -31.12 14.62
N GLY A 158 23.75 -30.49 15.63
CA GLY A 158 25.07 -29.88 15.49
C GLY A 158 26.12 -30.87 14.98
N SER A 159 26.48 -30.77 13.70
CA SER A 159 27.89 -30.80 13.30
C SER A 159 28.42 -29.39 13.51
N GLY A 160 29.32 -29.21 14.48
CA GLY A 160 29.65 -27.92 15.05
C GLY A 160 30.21 -26.89 14.07
N GLY A 161 29.92 -25.64 14.42
CA GLY A 161 30.57 -24.44 13.90
C GLY A 161 30.98 -23.56 15.07
N GLY A 162 31.92 -24.08 15.85
CA GLY A 162 32.61 -23.46 16.98
C GLY A 162 33.69 -24.46 17.37
N GLU A 163 34.95 -24.04 17.36
CA GLU A 163 36.14 -24.90 17.41
C GLU A 163 35.98 -26.05 18.43
N ASN A 164 36.11 -27.29 17.92
CA ASN A 164 35.80 -28.62 18.52
C ASN A 164 34.32 -29.07 18.58
N PRO A 165 33.79 -29.69 17.51
CA PRO A 165 32.70 -30.64 17.60
C PRO A 165 33.22 -32.07 17.72
N ASP A 166 32.98 -32.72 18.85
CA ASP A 166 33.01 -34.18 18.90
C ASP A 166 31.60 -34.73 18.59
N PRO A 167 31.47 -35.82 17.80
CA PRO A 167 30.19 -36.27 17.27
C PRO A 167 29.33 -36.90 18.37
N GLY A 168 28.17 -36.29 18.64
CA GLY A 168 27.17 -36.82 19.57
C GLY A 168 26.57 -38.14 19.05
N THR A 169 26.54 -39.13 19.93
CA THR A 169 26.32 -40.59 19.72
C THR A 169 25.10 -41.09 18.92
N GLY A 170 24.30 -40.24 18.25
CA GLY A 170 23.17 -40.68 17.40
C GLY A 170 21.95 -41.26 18.15
N ILE A 171 22.07 -41.47 19.47
CA ILE A 171 21.01 -41.98 20.35
C ILE A 171 19.99 -40.86 20.64
N ARG A 172 18.71 -41.11 20.38
CA ARG A 172 17.61 -40.13 20.51
C ARG A 172 16.30 -40.79 20.94
N PRO A 173 15.38 -40.09 21.61
CA PRO A 173 14.04 -40.62 21.85
C PRO A 173 13.28 -40.86 20.53
N GLU A 174 12.38 -41.83 20.51
CA GLU A 174 11.52 -42.10 19.35
C GLU A 174 10.54 -40.95 19.11
N LYS A 175 10.08 -40.29 20.19
CA LYS A 175 9.16 -39.16 20.13
C LYS A 175 9.82 -37.91 20.72
N SER A 176 9.52 -36.77 20.11
CA SER A 176 9.98 -35.46 20.61
C SER A 176 9.28 -35.03 21.89
N ILE A 177 8.06 -35.52 22.16
CA ILE A 177 7.30 -35.35 23.39
C ILE A 177 6.55 -36.67 23.64
N TYR A 178 6.61 -37.20 24.86
CA TYR A 178 5.76 -38.31 25.30
C TYR A 178 4.54 -37.75 26.03
N ARG A 179 3.33 -38.16 25.63
CA ARG A 179 2.10 -37.60 26.21
C ARG A 179 1.48 -38.57 27.18
N LEU A 180 1.40 -38.16 28.44
CA LEU A 180 0.72 -38.89 29.49
C LEU A 180 -0.56 -38.16 29.87
N ILE A 181 -1.64 -38.91 30.02
CA ILE A 181 -2.93 -38.40 30.46
C ILE A 181 -3.25 -39.05 31.79
N TRP A 182 -3.33 -38.23 32.83
CA TRP A 182 -3.80 -38.67 34.14
C TRP A 182 -5.30 -38.38 34.26
N ASN A 183 -6.11 -39.44 34.32
CA ASN A 183 -7.53 -39.31 34.59
C ASN A 183 -7.74 -39.16 36.11
N LYS A 184 -8.13 -37.95 36.54
CA LYS A 184 -8.36 -37.64 37.96
C LYS A 184 -9.48 -38.48 38.61
N GLN A 185 -10.42 -39.00 37.82
CA GLN A 185 -11.59 -39.73 38.31
C GLN A 185 -11.37 -41.23 38.41
N THR A 186 -10.67 -41.84 37.46
CA THR A 186 -10.38 -43.28 37.47
C THR A 186 -9.05 -43.61 38.12
N GLN A 187 -8.20 -42.62 38.39
CA GLN A 187 -6.81 -42.79 38.87
C GLN A 187 -5.94 -43.63 37.93
N ILE A 188 -6.30 -43.65 36.63
CA ILE A 188 -5.57 -44.40 35.61
C ILE A 188 -4.70 -43.42 34.81
N LEU A 189 -3.41 -43.77 34.67
CA LEU A 189 -2.49 -43.14 33.73
C LEU A 189 -2.65 -43.79 32.35
N SER A 190 -2.79 -42.99 31.31
CA SER A 190 -2.95 -43.44 29.92
C SER A 190 -2.11 -42.61 28.96
N GLY A 191 -2.03 -43.00 27.69
CA GLY A 191 -1.18 -42.33 26.68
C GLY A 191 0.10 -43.11 26.39
N ASP A 192 1.22 -42.41 26.23
CA ASP A 192 2.51 -42.97 25.86
C ASP A 192 3.20 -43.66 27.04
N LEU A 193 2.65 -44.80 27.47
CA LEU A 193 3.12 -45.57 28.63
C LEU A 193 4.43 -46.33 28.40
N ASN A 194 4.90 -46.41 27.15
CA ASN A 194 6.16 -47.06 26.79
C ASN A 194 7.11 -46.02 26.19
N PHE A 195 8.24 -45.82 26.85
CA PHE A 195 9.32 -44.93 26.37
C PHE A 195 10.29 -45.74 25.52
N LYS A 196 10.68 -45.20 24.37
CA LYS A 196 11.56 -45.88 23.42
C LYS A 196 12.66 -44.97 22.94
N VAL A 197 13.88 -45.50 22.91
CA VAL A 197 15.07 -44.78 22.45
C VAL A 197 15.58 -45.46 21.19
N LEU A 198 15.90 -44.66 20.18
CA LEU A 198 16.43 -45.06 18.87
C LEU A 198 17.93 -44.79 18.79
N GLY A 199 18.64 -45.53 17.93
CA GLY A 199 20.04 -45.24 17.61
C GLY A 199 21.08 -45.84 18.59
N ASN A 200 20.68 -46.70 19.53
CA ASN A 200 21.61 -47.45 20.39
C ASN A 200 22.22 -48.67 19.65
N GLU A 201 22.85 -48.41 18.50
CA GLU A 201 23.32 -49.45 17.56
C GLU A 201 24.42 -50.36 18.15
N ASN A 202 25.06 -49.95 19.25
CA ASN A 202 26.14 -50.67 19.92
C ASN A 202 25.71 -51.36 21.24
N ASN A 203 24.41 -51.50 21.52
CA ASN A 203 23.88 -52.12 22.76
C ASN A 203 24.48 -51.54 24.06
N LYS A 204 24.68 -50.21 24.12
CA LYS A 204 25.20 -49.56 25.34
C LYS A 204 24.19 -49.66 26.48
N THR A 205 24.68 -49.82 27.71
CA THR A 205 23.82 -49.86 28.90
C THR A 205 23.24 -48.48 29.20
N LEU A 206 21.91 -48.40 29.32
CA LEU A 206 21.19 -47.18 29.66
C LEU A 206 20.84 -47.21 31.16
N TYR A 207 21.17 -46.15 31.89
CA TYR A 207 20.79 -45.98 33.28
C TYR A 207 19.81 -44.81 33.41
N VAL A 208 18.79 -44.96 34.24
CA VAL A 208 17.90 -43.86 34.61
C VAL A 208 18.46 -43.22 35.87
N GLU A 209 18.77 -41.93 35.81
CA GLU A 209 19.25 -41.17 36.95
C GLU A 209 18.32 -39.96 37.12
N ASP A 210 17.83 -39.76 38.34
CA ASP A 210 16.95 -38.69 38.79
C ASP A 210 15.86 -38.26 37.80
N VAL A 211 14.70 -38.90 37.92
CA VAL A 211 13.48 -38.35 37.34
C VAL A 211 13.06 -37.19 38.23
N ASN A 212 13.36 -35.95 37.81
CA ASN A 212 12.87 -34.73 38.46
C ASN A 212 11.34 -34.63 38.29
N TRP A 213 10.62 -35.44 39.05
CA TRP A 213 9.21 -35.21 39.32
C TRP A 213 9.12 -34.09 40.37
N PRO A 214 8.09 -33.25 40.33
CA PRO A 214 7.76 -32.34 41.42
C PRO A 214 7.15 -33.16 42.58
N ILE A 215 7.92 -34.07 43.17
CA ILE A 215 7.59 -34.65 44.47
C ILE A 215 8.53 -33.94 45.43
N ARG A 216 7.99 -32.98 46.19
CA ARG A 216 8.76 -32.42 47.32
C ARG A 216 9.01 -33.54 48.32
N GLU A 217 10.22 -33.57 48.86
CA GLU A 217 10.75 -34.59 49.80
C GLU A 217 10.17 -34.50 51.22
N ASP A 218 8.99 -33.91 51.43
CA ASP A 218 8.44 -33.64 52.77
C ASP A 218 7.50 -34.72 53.32
N ILE A 219 7.51 -35.95 52.78
CA ILE A 219 6.75 -37.08 53.35
C ILE A 219 7.64 -38.32 53.49
N GLN A 220 7.95 -38.71 54.74
CA GLN A 220 8.60 -39.98 55.04
C GLN A 220 7.69 -41.16 54.59
N GLY A 221 8.20 -41.98 53.67
CA GLY A 221 7.55 -43.24 53.25
C GLY A 221 7.37 -43.45 51.74
N LEU A 222 7.98 -42.65 50.87
CA LEU A 222 7.84 -42.80 49.42
C LEU A 222 8.95 -43.70 48.83
N VAL A 223 8.54 -44.80 48.22
CA VAL A 223 9.40 -45.64 47.36
C VAL A 223 9.53 -44.93 46.01
N PRO A 224 10.75 -44.66 45.50
CA PRO A 224 10.95 -44.11 44.17
C PRO A 224 10.31 -45.02 43.12
N LEU A 225 9.94 -44.45 41.97
CA LEU A 225 9.55 -45.21 40.79
C LEU A 225 10.74 -46.11 40.39
N GLN A 226 10.78 -47.36 40.89
CA GLN A 226 11.81 -48.32 40.50
C GLN A 226 11.48 -48.83 39.11
N ILE A 227 12.16 -48.24 38.13
CA ILE A 227 12.31 -48.84 36.81
C ILE A 227 13.30 -49.99 37.00
N ASP A 228 12.83 -51.25 37.06
CA ASP A 228 13.69 -52.43 37.20
C ASP A 228 14.75 -52.44 36.07
N PRO A 229 16.04 -52.22 36.35
CA PRO A 229 17.08 -52.25 35.34
C PRO A 229 17.45 -53.71 35.10
N ARG A 230 16.51 -54.52 34.58
CA ARG A 230 16.90 -55.76 33.94
C ARG A 230 17.58 -55.41 32.63
N GLN A 231 18.91 -55.43 32.68
CA GLN A 231 19.85 -55.64 31.58
C GLN A 231 19.11 -55.90 30.25
N ILE A 232 18.92 -54.86 29.44
CA ILE A 232 18.42 -55.03 28.07
C ILE A 232 19.61 -55.51 27.22
N SER A 233 20.05 -56.74 27.47
CA SER A 233 20.97 -57.47 26.61
C SER A 233 20.17 -58.49 25.81
N SER A 234 19.39 -58.04 24.84
CA SER A 234 18.96 -58.94 23.77
C SER A 234 18.61 -58.15 22.51
N ASN A 235 19.49 -58.27 21.52
CA ASN A 235 19.38 -58.21 20.04
C ASN A 235 18.19 -57.54 19.31
N ASN A 236 17.36 -56.76 19.96
CA ASN A 236 16.31 -55.95 19.35
C ASN A 236 16.50 -54.52 19.83
N ASN A 237 16.58 -53.58 18.88
CA ASN A 237 16.72 -52.12 19.07
C ASN A 237 15.51 -51.45 19.78
N ILE A 238 14.97 -52.07 20.83
CA ILE A 238 13.75 -51.68 21.51
C ILE A 238 13.91 -51.93 23.01
N GLY A 239 14.29 -50.90 23.76
CA GLY A 239 14.03 -50.89 25.20
C GLY A 239 12.57 -50.53 25.42
N VAL A 240 11.76 -51.46 25.93
CA VAL A 240 10.38 -51.20 26.36
C VAL A 240 10.41 -51.04 27.88
N PHE A 241 10.26 -49.81 28.36
CA PHE A 241 10.09 -49.55 29.78
C PHE A 241 8.60 -49.67 30.12
N LYS A 242 8.23 -50.68 30.91
CA LYS A 242 6.89 -50.80 31.48
C LYS A 242 6.88 -50.10 32.84
N PRO A 243 5.92 -49.21 33.13
CA PRO A 243 5.62 -48.83 34.50
C PRO A 243 5.24 -50.09 35.27
N TYR A 244 5.79 -50.28 36.47
CA TYR A 244 5.25 -51.28 37.41
C TYR A 244 3.80 -50.90 37.73
N GLU A 245 2.94 -51.88 38.09
CA GLU A 245 1.59 -51.60 38.57
C GLU A 245 1.66 -50.55 39.69
N MET A 246 1.20 -49.34 39.39
CA MET A 246 1.24 -48.20 40.30
C MET A 246 0.07 -48.31 41.28
N ASP A 247 0.27 -49.03 42.38
CA ASP A 247 -0.61 -48.87 43.53
C ASP A 247 -0.25 -47.57 44.26
N ALA A 248 -1.15 -46.58 44.12
CA ALA A 248 -1.22 -45.34 44.88
C ALA A 248 0.01 -44.39 44.85
N ILE A 249 0.17 -43.63 43.75
CA ILE A 249 0.85 -42.33 43.85
C ILE A 249 -0.17 -41.28 44.27
N SER A 250 -0.03 -40.75 45.49
CA SER A 250 -0.70 -39.53 45.92
C SER A 250 0.00 -38.31 45.30
N LEU A 251 -0.32 -38.02 44.03
CA LEU A 251 0.07 -36.74 43.41
C LEU A 251 -0.66 -35.61 44.14
N ASN A 252 0.11 -34.77 44.84
CA ASN A 252 -0.40 -33.59 45.54
C ASN A 252 -1.23 -32.73 44.56
N PRO A 253 -2.46 -32.27 44.92
CA PRO A 253 -3.34 -31.49 44.04
C PRO A 253 -2.79 -30.14 43.55
N SER A 254 -1.57 -29.75 43.94
CA SER A 254 -0.95 -28.45 43.60
C SER A 254 -0.04 -28.44 42.36
N THR A 255 0.09 -29.54 41.61
CA THR A 255 0.85 -29.54 40.34
C THR A 255 -0.08 -29.23 39.17
N GLU A 256 0.18 -28.17 38.41
CA GLU A 256 -0.59 -27.79 37.23
C GLU A 256 -0.34 -28.75 36.05
N ASP A 257 -1.16 -28.67 35.00
CA ASP A 257 -0.82 -29.27 33.70
C ASP A 257 0.56 -28.74 33.28
N GLY A 258 1.40 -29.60 32.73
CA GLY A 258 2.78 -29.19 32.50
C GLY A 258 3.59 -30.16 31.66
N ILE A 259 4.65 -29.60 31.06
CA ILE A 259 5.67 -30.34 30.34
C ILE A 259 6.85 -30.57 31.29
N TRP A 260 7.22 -31.83 31.50
CA TRP A 260 8.24 -32.27 32.45
C TRP A 260 9.38 -32.97 31.72
N ASN A 261 10.62 -32.63 32.00
CA ASN A 261 11.74 -33.29 31.31
C ASN A 261 12.17 -34.54 32.07
N ILE A 262 11.98 -35.71 31.47
CA ILE A 262 12.59 -36.96 31.93
C ILE A 262 13.98 -37.05 31.29
N SER A 263 14.99 -37.33 32.10
CA SER A 263 16.38 -37.49 31.65
C SER A 263 16.88 -38.91 31.86
N PHE A 264 17.59 -39.45 30.88
CA PHE A 264 18.31 -40.71 30.94
C PHE A 264 19.80 -40.45 30.83
N ARG A 265 20.62 -41.19 31.57
CA ARG A 265 22.08 -41.13 31.43
C ARG A 265 22.59 -42.40 30.76
N ILE A 266 23.34 -42.23 29.69
CA ILE A 266 24.11 -43.30 29.04
C ILE A 266 25.51 -43.25 29.61
N LEU A 267 25.90 -44.32 30.28
CA LEU A 267 27.27 -44.50 30.77
C LEU A 267 28.07 -45.23 29.68
N ASP A 268 29.11 -44.58 29.18
CA ASP A 268 30.17 -45.15 28.34
C ASP A 268 31.52 -44.90 29.00
N GLU A 269 32.56 -45.68 28.67
CA GLU A 269 33.86 -45.72 29.35
C GLU A 269 34.61 -44.38 29.38
N ASN A 270 34.20 -43.37 28.59
CA ASN A 270 34.84 -42.05 28.60
C ASN A 270 33.92 -40.81 28.61
N ARG A 271 32.58 -40.91 28.46
CA ARG A 271 31.69 -39.71 28.39
C ARG A 271 30.24 -39.99 28.80
N ASN A 272 29.82 -39.44 29.94
CA ASN A 272 28.42 -39.40 30.40
C ASN A 272 27.54 -38.59 29.44
N VAL A 273 26.66 -39.24 28.68
CA VAL A 273 25.68 -38.54 27.82
C VAL A 273 24.32 -38.55 28.51
N ILE A 274 23.74 -37.37 28.73
CA ILE A 274 22.37 -37.22 29.25
C ILE A 274 21.42 -36.98 28.07
N ILE A 275 20.41 -37.82 27.92
CA ILE A 275 19.32 -37.67 26.97
C ILE A 275 18.07 -37.26 27.74
N SER A 276 17.62 -36.03 27.56
CA SER A 276 16.38 -35.54 28.14
C SER A 276 15.29 -35.47 27.08
N PHE A 277 14.06 -35.81 27.44
CA PHE A 277 12.89 -35.51 26.64
C PHE A 277 11.72 -35.04 27.49
N PRO A 278 10.91 -34.14 26.94
CA PRO A 278 9.69 -33.67 27.57
C PRO A 278 8.60 -34.75 27.59
N VAL A 279 7.95 -34.84 28.73
CA VAL A 279 6.74 -35.60 28.99
C VAL A 279 5.65 -34.60 29.33
N GLU A 280 4.68 -34.48 28.45
CA GLU A 280 3.52 -33.63 28.66
C GLU A 280 2.50 -34.42 29.48
N LEU A 281 2.23 -33.94 30.71
CA LEU A 281 1.18 -34.48 31.56
C LEU A 281 -0.04 -33.57 31.47
N THR A 282 -1.09 -34.05 30.80
CA THR A 282 -2.38 -33.37 30.75
C THR A 282 -3.35 -34.04 31.72
N LYS A 283 -3.87 -33.28 32.66
CA LYS A 283 -4.93 -33.73 33.55
C LYS A 283 -6.27 -33.43 32.90
N THR A 284 -6.97 -34.47 32.48
CA THR A 284 -8.32 -34.30 31.94
C THR A 284 -9.36 -34.59 33.03
N ASN A 285 -10.43 -33.79 33.02
CA ASN A 285 -11.64 -34.06 33.78
C ASN A 285 -12.67 -34.85 32.95
N GLY A 286 -12.23 -35.61 31.93
CA GLY A 286 -13.09 -36.41 31.04
C GLY A 286 -13.02 -36.02 29.55
N ASN A 287 -13.74 -36.78 28.71
CA ASN A 287 -13.75 -36.77 27.24
C ASN A 287 -13.88 -35.35 26.62
N SER A 288 -12.84 -34.82 25.96
CA SER A 288 -12.84 -33.50 25.28
C SER A 288 -12.02 -33.49 23.97
N PHE A 289 -12.19 -32.43 23.15
CA PHE A 289 -11.41 -32.11 21.94
C PHE A 289 -11.06 -30.60 21.89
N GLU A 290 -10.04 -30.21 21.10
CA GLU A 290 -9.55 -28.83 21.00
C GLU A 290 -9.41 -28.34 19.54
N VAL A 291 -9.52 -27.02 19.33
CA VAL A 291 -9.34 -26.37 18.02
C VAL A 291 -8.40 -25.17 18.08
N SER A 292 -7.58 -25.00 17.05
CA SER A 292 -6.62 -23.90 16.95
C SER A 292 -6.47 -23.40 15.51
N PRO A 293 -6.47 -22.08 15.25
CA PRO A 293 -6.64 -21.00 16.21
C PRO A 293 -8.11 -20.85 16.65
N GLY A 294 -8.35 -20.39 17.88
CA GLY A 294 -9.69 -20.12 18.42
C GLY A 294 -10.35 -18.85 17.86
N SER A 295 -9.59 -17.99 17.19
CA SER A 295 -10.10 -16.81 16.47
C SER A 295 -9.34 -16.60 15.17
N ILE A 296 -10.06 -16.20 14.12
CA ILE A 296 -9.55 -16.00 12.77
C ILE A 296 -10.09 -14.67 12.25
N ILE A 297 -9.19 -13.80 11.79
CA ILE A 297 -9.52 -12.49 11.22
C ILE A 297 -9.14 -12.49 9.74
N LYS A 298 -10.06 -12.07 8.87
CA LYS A 298 -9.85 -11.99 7.42
C LYS A 298 -10.50 -10.75 6.83
N SER A 299 -9.95 -10.26 5.72
CA SER A 299 -10.57 -9.21 4.91
C SER A 299 -10.82 -9.73 3.49
N ILE A 300 -11.96 -9.39 2.90
CA ILE A 300 -12.41 -9.84 1.57
C ILE A 300 -12.78 -8.62 0.72
N ASP A 301 -12.40 -8.63 -0.57
CA ASP A 301 -12.81 -7.57 -1.48
C ASP A 301 -14.29 -7.70 -1.82
N LYS A 302 -15.04 -6.60 -1.73
CA LYS A 302 -16.43 -6.54 -2.16
C LYS A 302 -16.62 -6.89 -3.64
N SER A 303 -15.61 -6.68 -4.49
CA SER A 303 -15.69 -7.07 -5.91
C SER A 303 -15.29 -8.53 -6.18
N GLU A 304 -14.93 -9.31 -5.16
CA GLU A 304 -14.49 -10.68 -5.35
C GLU A 304 -15.67 -11.64 -5.50
N ASP A 305 -15.70 -12.36 -6.62
CA ASP A 305 -16.74 -13.34 -6.97
C ASP A 305 -16.42 -14.74 -6.44
N ASN A 306 -15.19 -14.96 -5.97
CA ASN A 306 -14.71 -16.25 -5.46
C ASN A 306 -14.82 -16.33 -3.94
N THR A 307 -14.90 -17.56 -3.42
CA THR A 307 -14.87 -17.84 -1.98
C THR A 307 -13.45 -17.79 -1.45
N THR A 308 -13.24 -17.19 -0.27
CA THR A 308 -11.95 -17.26 0.43
C THR A 308 -11.90 -18.47 1.36
N GLU A 309 -10.83 -19.25 1.28
CA GLU A 309 -10.56 -20.41 2.14
C GLU A 309 -9.71 -20.03 3.36
N VAL A 310 -10.08 -20.57 4.52
CA VAL A 310 -9.31 -20.50 5.75
C VAL A 310 -9.25 -21.87 6.43
N LYS A 311 -8.17 -22.16 7.14
CA LYS A 311 -7.93 -23.45 7.81
C LYS A 311 -7.76 -23.29 9.32
N ALA A 312 -8.22 -24.29 10.06
CA ALA A 312 -7.93 -24.51 11.47
C ALA A 312 -7.53 -25.97 11.71
N ILE A 313 -6.89 -26.24 12.84
CA ILE A 313 -6.41 -27.55 13.27
C ILE A 313 -7.34 -28.07 14.37
N LEU A 314 -7.66 -29.36 14.30
CA LEU A 314 -8.48 -30.11 15.25
C LEU A 314 -7.63 -31.16 15.96
N SER A 315 -7.61 -31.12 17.30
CA SER A 315 -7.03 -32.16 18.15
C SER A 315 -8.14 -32.95 18.82
N ASN A 316 -8.29 -34.22 18.44
CA ASN A 316 -9.35 -35.11 18.92
C ASN A 316 -8.77 -36.39 19.54
N PRO A 317 -8.10 -36.31 20.70
CA PRO A 317 -7.40 -37.44 21.31
C PRO A 317 -8.34 -38.58 21.74
N ASN A 318 -9.62 -38.27 21.94
CA ASN A 318 -10.64 -39.21 22.39
C ASN A 318 -11.49 -39.79 21.24
N ASN A 319 -11.13 -39.54 19.98
CA ASN A 319 -11.87 -39.98 18.78
C ASN A 319 -13.39 -39.68 18.86
N LEU A 320 -13.75 -38.52 19.40
CA LEU A 320 -15.13 -38.06 19.46
C LEU A 320 -15.68 -37.86 18.04
N ASN A 321 -16.95 -38.19 17.81
CA ASN A 321 -17.62 -37.86 16.56
C ASN A 321 -17.97 -36.37 16.57
N ILE A 322 -17.17 -35.55 15.88
CA ILE A 322 -17.28 -34.08 15.91
C ILE A 322 -18.07 -33.61 14.69
N SER A 323 -19.08 -32.78 14.94
CA SER A 323 -19.90 -32.15 13.91
C SER A 323 -19.94 -30.63 14.05
N VAL A 324 -20.23 -29.95 12.94
CA VAL A 324 -20.48 -28.50 12.93
C VAL A 324 -21.94 -28.27 13.29
N SER A 325 -22.19 -27.60 14.41
CA SER A 325 -23.53 -27.37 14.96
C SER A 325 -24.12 -26.02 14.57
N SER A 326 -23.27 -25.00 14.38
CA SER A 326 -23.71 -23.66 13.97
C SER A 326 -22.63 -22.98 13.14
N VAL A 327 -23.07 -22.22 12.13
CA VAL A 327 -22.20 -21.48 11.22
C VAL A 327 -22.79 -20.07 11.01
N PRO A 328 -21.98 -19.01 11.06
CA PRO A 328 -22.44 -17.66 10.77
C PRO A 328 -22.90 -17.51 9.31
N ASN A 329 -23.82 -16.57 9.05
CA ASN A 329 -24.43 -16.38 7.73
C ASN A 329 -23.46 -15.93 6.61
N PHE A 330 -22.28 -15.43 6.96
CA PHE A 330 -21.23 -15.01 6.04
C PHE A 330 -20.25 -16.14 5.68
N ILE A 331 -20.39 -17.31 6.32
CA ILE A 331 -19.66 -18.54 5.99
C ILE A 331 -20.51 -19.36 5.02
N GLN A 332 -19.89 -19.90 3.97
CA GLN A 332 -20.54 -20.75 2.98
C GLN A 332 -20.52 -22.22 3.41
N SER A 333 -19.39 -22.72 3.90
CA SER A 333 -19.28 -24.10 4.39
C SER A 333 -18.11 -24.30 5.35
N VAL A 334 -18.21 -25.35 6.17
CA VAL A 334 -17.16 -25.81 7.09
C VAL A 334 -17.07 -27.33 6.96
N ASN A 335 -15.90 -27.84 6.60
CA ASN A 335 -15.64 -29.26 6.41
C ASN A 335 -14.51 -29.73 7.34
N ILE A 336 -14.69 -30.88 7.98
CA ILE A 336 -13.68 -31.48 8.86
C ILE A 336 -13.08 -32.68 8.11
N THR A 337 -11.78 -32.66 7.89
CA THR A 337 -11.04 -33.75 7.20
C THR A 337 -9.84 -34.15 8.06
N GLY A 338 -9.96 -35.27 8.77
CA GLY A 338 -8.94 -35.71 9.72
C GLY A 338 -8.72 -34.67 10.82
N ASN A 339 -7.52 -34.11 10.91
CA ASN A 339 -7.14 -33.10 11.89
C ASN A 339 -7.24 -31.66 11.36
N GLU A 340 -7.80 -31.44 10.16
CA GLU A 340 -7.99 -30.10 9.59
C GLU A 340 -9.47 -29.73 9.50
N ILE A 341 -9.77 -28.46 9.78
CA ILE A 341 -11.07 -27.83 9.58
C ILE A 341 -10.90 -26.79 8.47
N LYS A 342 -11.58 -27.01 7.34
CA LYS A 342 -11.59 -26.12 6.19
C LYS A 342 -12.86 -25.26 6.19
N ILE A 343 -12.68 -23.95 6.20
CA ILE A 343 -13.76 -22.95 6.28
C ILE A 343 -13.76 -22.15 4.97
N LEU A 344 -14.90 -22.12 4.28
CA LEU A 344 -15.10 -21.30 3.09
C LEU A 344 -16.05 -20.15 3.42
N THR A 345 -15.59 -18.93 3.18
CA THR A 345 -16.44 -17.73 3.26
C THR A 345 -17.31 -17.60 2.02
N LYS A 346 -18.44 -16.90 2.13
CA LYS A 346 -19.20 -16.50 0.94
C LYS A 346 -18.40 -15.49 0.11
N PRO A 347 -18.61 -15.41 -1.23
CA PRO A 347 -17.96 -14.41 -2.07
C PRO A 347 -18.23 -12.98 -1.60
N GLY A 348 -17.25 -12.10 -1.71
CA GLY A 348 -17.36 -10.70 -1.27
C GLY A 348 -18.47 -9.93 -1.99
N ASN A 349 -18.74 -10.24 -3.26
CA ASN A 349 -19.86 -9.65 -4.02
C ASN A 349 -21.24 -9.93 -3.40
N SER A 350 -21.36 -11.01 -2.61
CA SER A 350 -22.61 -11.43 -1.94
C SER A 350 -22.76 -10.91 -0.51
N LEU A 351 -21.69 -10.36 0.08
CA LEU A 351 -21.66 -9.88 1.45
C LEU A 351 -21.80 -8.35 1.53
N THR A 352 -22.45 -7.80 2.54
CA THR A 352 -22.51 -6.34 2.73
C THR A 352 -21.16 -5.79 3.17
N LEU A 353 -20.85 -4.53 2.82
CA LEU A 353 -19.64 -3.85 3.32
C LEU A 353 -19.65 -3.77 4.85
N GLY A 354 -18.48 -3.86 5.46
CA GLY A 354 -18.29 -3.74 6.92
C GLY A 354 -17.84 -5.02 7.61
N ASN A 355 -17.94 -5.03 8.94
CA ASN A 355 -17.48 -6.12 9.79
C ASN A 355 -18.57 -7.18 9.94
N HIS A 356 -18.18 -8.43 9.77
CA HIS A 356 -18.98 -9.62 10.04
C HIS A 356 -18.27 -10.42 11.13
N ASP A 357 -18.96 -10.69 12.23
CA ASP A 357 -18.41 -11.43 13.39
C ASP A 357 -19.39 -12.55 13.76
N GLY A 358 -18.86 -13.75 14.01
CA GLY A 358 -19.68 -14.87 14.43
C GLY A 358 -18.87 -16.12 14.74
N ASP A 359 -19.45 -16.97 15.59
CA ASP A 359 -18.82 -18.20 16.03
C ASP A 359 -19.23 -19.39 15.15
N ILE A 360 -18.24 -20.15 14.68
CA ILE A 360 -18.45 -21.52 14.21
C ILE A 360 -18.42 -22.43 15.44
N ILE A 361 -19.50 -23.17 15.69
CA ILE A 361 -19.63 -24.02 16.86
C ILE A 361 -19.49 -25.49 16.47
N LEU A 362 -18.53 -26.17 17.09
CA LEU A 362 -18.27 -27.60 16.92
C LEU A 362 -18.76 -28.35 18.16
N SER A 363 -19.36 -29.52 17.95
CA SER A 363 -19.89 -30.37 19.01
C SER A 363 -19.39 -31.80 18.88
N GLY A 364 -19.00 -32.41 20.00
CA GLY A 364 -18.59 -33.81 20.08
C GLY A 364 -18.95 -34.39 21.46
N GLY A 365 -19.94 -35.28 21.52
CA GLY A 365 -20.51 -35.74 22.78
C GLY A 365 -21.15 -34.59 23.58
N ALA A 366 -20.74 -34.43 24.85
CA ALA A 366 -21.19 -33.33 25.71
C ALA A 366 -20.32 -32.05 25.59
N VAL A 367 -19.28 -32.08 24.75
CA VAL A 367 -18.31 -30.99 24.64
C VAL A 367 -18.59 -30.13 23.41
N THR A 368 -18.52 -28.81 23.60
CA THR A 368 -18.58 -27.81 22.53
C THR A 368 -17.32 -26.95 22.50
N ARG A 369 -16.90 -26.59 21.29
CA ARG A 369 -15.79 -25.66 21.03
C ARG A 369 -16.20 -24.64 19.98
N LYS A 370 -15.58 -23.47 20.02
CA LYS A 370 -15.91 -22.34 19.15
C LYS A 370 -14.68 -21.84 18.41
N ILE A 371 -14.86 -21.49 17.15
CA ILE A 371 -13.89 -20.73 16.36
C ILE A 371 -14.56 -19.40 16.05
N ASN A 372 -14.04 -18.31 16.62
CA ASN A 372 -14.55 -16.98 16.36
C ASN A 372 -14.03 -16.46 15.00
N MET A 373 -14.93 -16.23 14.04
CA MET A 373 -14.60 -15.73 12.71
C MET A 373 -14.94 -14.25 12.60
N LYS A 374 -13.95 -13.43 12.24
CA LYS A 374 -14.13 -12.01 11.91
C LYS A 374 -13.75 -11.75 10.46
N VAL A 375 -14.73 -11.40 9.64
CA VAL A 375 -14.55 -11.08 8.22
C VAL A 375 -14.88 -9.60 7.98
N THR A 376 -13.94 -8.83 7.47
CA THR A 376 -14.18 -7.44 7.06
C THR A 376 -14.32 -7.37 5.54
N VAL A 377 -15.49 -6.95 5.04
CA VAL A 377 -15.71 -6.75 3.60
C VAL A 377 -15.44 -5.30 3.27
N VAL A 378 -14.46 -5.06 2.42
CA VAL A 378 -14.01 -3.71 2.03
C VAL A 378 -13.88 -3.58 0.53
N ASN A 379 -13.93 -2.35 0.03
CA ASN A 379 -13.45 -2.05 -1.32
C ASN A 379 -11.96 -1.77 -1.23
N PHE A 380 -11.11 -2.73 -1.61
CA PHE A 380 -9.66 -2.48 -1.61
C PHE A 380 -9.26 -1.52 -2.71
N ILE A 381 -10.02 -1.46 -3.80
CA ILE A 381 -9.85 -0.47 -4.86
C ILE A 381 -11.16 0.27 -5.11
N GLN A 382 -11.09 1.59 -5.13
CA GLN A 382 -12.16 2.48 -5.56
C GLN A 382 -11.61 3.37 -6.66
N SER A 383 -12.35 3.51 -7.76
CA SER A 383 -11.88 4.22 -8.95
C SER A 383 -12.99 5.10 -9.49
N ASP A 384 -12.66 6.35 -9.80
CA ASP A 384 -13.57 7.27 -10.50
C ASP A 384 -13.67 6.95 -12.01
N PHE A 385 -12.89 6.00 -12.51
CA PHE A 385 -12.84 5.60 -13.92
C PHE A 385 -13.89 4.53 -14.25
N SER A 386 -15.17 4.91 -14.19
CA SER A 386 -16.29 4.05 -14.60
C SER A 386 -17.33 4.82 -15.41
N GLY A 387 -17.89 4.18 -16.45
CA GLY A 387 -19.08 4.67 -17.15
C GLY A 387 -18.85 5.62 -18.34
N GLU A 388 -17.64 6.12 -18.54
CA GLU A 388 -17.29 7.01 -19.66
C GLU A 388 -16.42 6.29 -20.72
N LEU A 389 -16.53 6.73 -21.98
CA LEU A 389 -15.71 6.20 -23.09
C LEU A 389 -14.23 6.57 -22.97
N TYR A 390 -13.95 7.76 -22.43
CA TYR A 390 -12.62 8.29 -22.15
C TYR A 390 -12.69 9.40 -21.10
N TYR A 391 -11.54 9.78 -20.56
CA TYR A 391 -11.43 10.79 -19.50
C TYR A 391 -10.45 11.88 -19.90
N PHE A 392 -10.68 13.11 -19.43
CA PHE A 392 -9.70 14.18 -19.57
C PHE A 392 -8.65 14.05 -18.47
N ALA A 393 -7.37 14.08 -18.83
CA ALA A 393 -6.25 13.82 -17.94
C ALA A 393 -6.21 14.74 -16.72
N LEU A 394 -6.72 15.98 -16.83
CA LEU A 394 -6.68 16.97 -15.75
C LEU A 394 -8.00 17.14 -14.97
N ASP A 395 -8.99 16.26 -15.17
CA ASP A 395 -10.28 16.29 -14.45
C ASP A 395 -10.19 15.80 -12.98
N LYS A 396 -8.98 15.51 -12.47
CA LYS A 396 -8.70 15.04 -11.08
C LYS A 396 -9.48 13.78 -10.68
N ARG A 397 -9.53 12.80 -11.58
CA ARG A 397 -10.13 11.48 -11.33
C ARG A 397 -9.18 10.64 -10.49
N LYS A 398 -9.69 10.10 -9.38
CA LYS A 398 -8.87 9.45 -8.37
C LYS A 398 -9.04 7.94 -8.36
N VAL A 399 -7.99 7.27 -7.91
CA VAL A 399 -8.03 5.86 -7.51
C VAL A 399 -7.58 5.78 -6.07
N LYS A 400 -8.43 5.21 -5.22
CA LYS A 400 -8.16 5.00 -3.80
C LYS A 400 -7.91 3.52 -3.56
N ILE A 401 -6.78 3.22 -2.96
CA ILE A 401 -6.39 1.87 -2.57
C ILE A 401 -6.42 1.79 -1.04
N THR A 402 -7.24 0.89 -0.50
CA THR A 402 -7.24 0.55 0.91
C THR A 402 -6.22 -0.57 1.15
N ARG A 403 -5.38 -0.40 2.15
CA ARG A 403 -4.35 -1.38 2.53
C ARG A 403 -4.99 -2.74 2.84
N SER A 404 -4.54 -3.80 2.16
CA SER A 404 -5.11 -5.14 2.36
C SER A 404 -4.46 -5.92 3.48
N SER A 405 -3.21 -5.59 3.83
CA SER A 405 -2.47 -6.26 4.89
C SER A 405 -1.70 -5.27 5.75
N ILE A 406 -1.61 -5.54 7.05
CA ILE A 406 -0.74 -4.77 7.95
C ILE A 406 0.74 -4.82 7.54
N LEU A 407 1.14 -5.83 6.78
CA LEU A 407 2.49 -5.97 6.22
C LEU A 407 2.72 -5.10 4.98
N GLY A 408 1.64 -4.56 4.37
CA GLY A 408 1.72 -3.68 3.22
C GLY A 408 2.13 -2.28 3.62
N THR A 409 3.37 -1.92 3.36
CA THR A 409 3.91 -0.61 3.72
C THR A 409 3.87 0.38 2.55
N LYS A 410 3.90 -0.14 1.31
CA LYS A 410 3.95 0.66 0.08
C LYS A 410 2.98 0.13 -0.97
N ILE A 411 2.49 1.04 -1.79
CA ILE A 411 1.69 0.74 -2.98
C ILE A 411 2.35 1.38 -4.20
N TYR A 412 2.48 0.61 -5.27
CA TYR A 412 3.08 1.04 -6.53
C TYR A 412 2.00 1.10 -7.60
N MET A 413 1.81 2.26 -8.23
CA MET A 413 1.00 2.40 -9.43
C MET A 413 1.91 2.28 -10.65
N LYS A 414 1.62 1.34 -11.53
CA LYS A 414 2.26 1.20 -12.83
C LYS A 414 1.33 1.70 -13.92
N LEU A 415 1.82 2.61 -14.75
CA LEU A 415 1.16 3.11 -15.95
C LEU A 415 1.87 2.57 -17.18
N GLU A 416 1.18 1.78 -18.00
CA GLU A 416 1.65 1.42 -19.34
C GLU A 416 0.85 2.25 -20.35
N MET A 417 1.52 3.20 -20.99
CA MET A 417 0.90 4.28 -21.75
C MET A 417 1.32 4.23 -23.22
N PHE A 418 0.35 4.39 -24.13
CA PHE A 418 0.60 4.53 -25.57
C PHE A 418 0.07 5.89 -26.05
N PHE A 419 0.95 6.67 -26.70
CA PHE A 419 0.66 7.99 -27.24
C PHE A 419 0.91 8.02 -28.75
N SER A 420 0.00 8.66 -29.49
CA SER A 420 0.15 8.93 -30.91
C SER A 420 -0.48 10.27 -31.26
N GLY A 421 0.25 11.15 -31.94
CA GLY A 421 -0.22 12.50 -32.28
C GLY A 421 0.83 13.28 -33.07
N TYR A 422 0.36 14.17 -33.93
CA TYR A 422 1.20 15.02 -34.79
C TYR A 422 2.30 14.24 -35.51
N GLY A 423 1.93 13.12 -36.15
CA GLY A 423 2.85 12.26 -36.92
C GLY A 423 3.83 11.41 -36.10
N LYS A 424 3.80 11.52 -34.76
CA LYS A 424 4.70 10.78 -33.85
C LYS A 424 3.91 9.77 -33.02
N GLN A 425 4.57 8.69 -32.63
CA GLN A 425 4.01 7.72 -31.70
C GLN A 425 5.11 7.16 -30.79
N TYR A 426 4.76 6.87 -29.55
CA TYR A 426 5.65 6.16 -28.63
C TYR A 426 4.86 5.47 -27.52
N GLN A 427 5.53 4.54 -26.85
CA GLN A 427 5.03 3.87 -25.66
C GLN A 427 5.95 4.18 -24.49
N ASP A 428 5.38 4.32 -23.30
CA ASP A 428 6.14 4.55 -22.08
C ASP A 428 5.56 3.79 -20.90
N ILE A 429 6.42 3.45 -19.94
CA ILE A 429 6.06 2.74 -18.71
C ILE A 429 6.60 3.54 -17.54
N GLN A 430 5.69 3.99 -16.67
CA GLN A 430 6.04 4.75 -15.47
C GLN A 430 5.55 4.01 -14.23
N GLU A 431 6.36 4.04 -13.17
CA GLU A 431 5.99 3.47 -11.87
C GLU A 431 6.07 4.58 -10.80
N PHE A 432 4.99 4.73 -10.04
CA PHE A 432 4.86 5.72 -8.98
C PHE A 432 4.61 5.03 -7.66
N GLN A 433 5.34 5.42 -6.63
CA GLN A 433 5.21 4.86 -5.30
C GLN A 433 4.49 5.83 -4.37
N LEU A 434 3.51 5.34 -3.63
CA LEU A 434 2.94 6.04 -2.47
C LEU A 434 3.01 5.16 -1.22
N SER A 435 3.08 5.81 -0.07
CA SER A 435 2.84 5.17 1.23
C SER A 435 1.37 5.30 1.59
N TYR A 436 0.86 4.33 2.34
CA TYR A 436 -0.48 4.44 2.92
C TYR A 436 -0.51 5.53 4.00
N PHE A 437 -1.50 6.40 3.94
CA PHE A 437 -1.85 7.34 5.00
C PHE A 437 -3.20 6.91 5.58
N GLN A 438 -3.27 6.67 6.89
CA GLN A 438 -4.47 6.11 7.55
C GLN A 438 -4.99 4.82 6.87
N GLY A 439 -4.09 3.98 6.36
CA GLY A 439 -4.45 2.74 5.66
C GLY A 439 -4.99 2.94 4.23
N MET A 440 -4.91 4.14 3.67
CA MET A 440 -5.37 4.45 2.32
C MET A 440 -4.28 5.16 1.51
N ALA A 441 -4.22 4.89 0.22
CA ALA A 441 -3.41 5.64 -0.73
C ALA A 441 -4.30 6.17 -1.84
N GLU A 442 -4.05 7.40 -2.28
CA GLU A 442 -4.84 8.07 -3.30
C GLU A 442 -3.93 8.49 -4.46
N PHE A 443 -4.25 8.02 -5.65
CA PHE A 443 -3.57 8.37 -6.90
C PHE A 443 -4.47 9.24 -7.78
N ASP A 444 -3.86 10.15 -8.53
CA ASP A 444 -4.47 10.88 -9.66
C ASP A 444 -3.71 10.48 -10.94
N PRO A 445 -4.06 9.33 -11.58
CA PRO A 445 -3.31 8.83 -12.72
C PRO A 445 -3.32 9.79 -13.90
N GLY A 446 -4.42 10.54 -14.08
CA GLY A 446 -4.58 11.46 -15.20
C GLY A 446 -3.53 12.58 -15.20
N LYS A 447 -3.21 13.13 -14.02
CA LYS A 447 -2.17 14.15 -13.87
C LYS A 447 -0.80 13.65 -14.36
N GLU A 448 -0.46 12.40 -14.06
CA GLU A 448 0.81 11.81 -14.50
C GLU A 448 0.80 11.57 -16.01
N VAL A 449 -0.29 11.03 -16.56
CA VAL A 449 -0.48 10.79 -18.01
C VAL A 449 -0.37 12.10 -18.82
N GLN A 450 -0.87 13.23 -18.31
CA GLN A 450 -0.86 14.52 -19.01
C GLN A 450 0.54 14.92 -19.52
N SER A 451 1.57 14.66 -18.72
CA SER A 451 2.95 15.09 -19.01
C SER A 451 3.55 14.40 -20.23
N PHE A 452 3.00 13.26 -20.62
CA PHE A 452 3.48 12.41 -21.70
C PHE A 452 2.72 12.61 -23.02
N PHE A 453 1.66 13.42 -23.07
CA PHE A 453 1.05 13.70 -24.36
C PHE A 453 2.03 14.40 -25.31
N ILE A 454 2.02 13.95 -26.57
CA ILE A 454 2.85 14.53 -27.63
C ILE A 454 2.38 15.96 -27.89
N LYS A 455 3.22 16.93 -27.56
CA LYS A 455 3.04 18.32 -27.94
C LYS A 455 3.60 18.50 -29.35
N THR A 456 2.83 19.10 -30.25
CA THR A 456 3.37 19.43 -31.56
C THR A 456 4.55 20.40 -31.43
N GLN A 457 5.57 20.20 -32.26
CA GLN A 457 6.67 21.16 -32.47
C GLN A 457 6.75 21.62 -33.92
N GLU A 458 5.84 21.13 -34.77
CA GLU A 458 5.79 21.37 -36.21
C GLU A 458 4.87 22.56 -36.54
N ASN A 459 4.98 23.07 -37.78
CA ASN A 459 4.10 24.11 -38.31
C ASN A 459 2.77 23.47 -38.76
N LEU A 460 1.67 23.62 -38.01
CA LEU A 460 0.34 23.18 -38.46
C LEU A 460 -0.76 24.15 -38.00
N PRO A 461 -1.25 25.03 -38.89
CA PRO A 461 -2.39 24.72 -39.79
C PRO A 461 -2.12 25.34 -41.19
N PRO A 462 -2.98 25.36 -42.26
CA PRO A 462 -4.43 25.15 -42.40
C PRO A 462 -4.82 23.83 -43.10
N GLY A 463 -6.08 23.45 -42.96
CA GLY A 463 -6.65 22.19 -43.40
C GLY A 463 -7.16 21.37 -42.22
N ASP A 464 -7.96 20.35 -42.50
CA ASP A 464 -8.40 19.39 -41.50
C ASP A 464 -7.26 18.41 -41.17
N PHE A 465 -7.06 18.07 -39.89
CA PHE A 465 -6.04 17.10 -39.50
C PHE A 465 -6.39 16.37 -38.20
N ILE A 466 -5.83 15.17 -38.01
CA ILE A 466 -5.91 14.44 -36.74
C ILE A 466 -4.84 15.02 -35.81
N ALA A 467 -5.27 15.58 -34.67
CA ALA A 467 -4.35 16.12 -33.68
C ALA A 467 -3.62 14.99 -32.95
N TYR A 468 -4.39 14.10 -32.32
CA TYR A 468 -3.84 12.93 -31.63
C TYR A 468 -4.89 11.82 -31.45
N VAL A 469 -4.42 10.60 -31.21
CA VAL A 469 -5.20 9.45 -30.76
C VAL A 469 -5.28 9.48 -29.24
N LEU A 470 -6.46 9.20 -28.69
CA LEU A 470 -6.67 9.13 -27.24
C LEU A 470 -5.65 8.18 -26.62
N ALA A 471 -4.95 8.64 -25.59
CA ALA A 471 -3.88 7.89 -24.96
C ALA A 471 -4.46 6.64 -24.31
N GLN A 472 -3.96 5.49 -24.72
CA GLN A 472 -4.39 4.21 -24.19
C GLN A 472 -3.52 3.87 -22.98
N VAL A 473 -4.15 3.72 -21.81
CA VAL A 473 -3.44 3.51 -20.55
C VAL A 473 -3.96 2.27 -19.84
N LYS A 474 -3.03 1.36 -19.52
CA LYS A 474 -3.27 0.25 -18.60
C LYS A 474 -2.69 0.61 -17.23
N ILE A 475 -3.53 0.55 -16.21
CA ILE A 475 -3.18 0.94 -14.84
C ILE A 475 -3.23 -0.30 -13.95
N SER A 476 -2.15 -0.59 -13.26
CA SER A 476 -2.10 -1.61 -12.22
C SER A 476 -1.49 -1.07 -10.94
N PHE A 477 -1.91 -1.64 -9.81
CA PHE A 477 -1.46 -1.26 -8.48
C PHE A 477 -0.91 -2.50 -7.77
N THR A 478 0.29 -2.41 -7.20
CA THR A 478 0.94 -3.54 -6.52
C THR A 478 1.28 -3.16 -5.09
N GLU A 479 0.67 -3.83 -4.13
CA GLU A 479 0.94 -3.67 -2.70
C GLU A 479 2.16 -4.52 -2.34
N ARG A 480 3.16 -3.92 -1.69
CA ARG A 480 4.41 -4.58 -1.33
C ARG A 480 4.76 -4.37 0.15
N LYS A 481 5.53 -5.32 0.69
CA LYS A 481 6.20 -5.21 2.01
C LYS A 481 7.47 -4.35 1.90
N ASP A 482 8.12 -4.12 3.04
CA ASP A 482 9.41 -3.42 3.13
C ASP A 482 10.55 -4.14 2.37
N ASP A 483 10.48 -5.47 2.25
CA ASP A 483 11.42 -6.29 1.48
C ASP A 483 11.08 -6.37 -0.03
N ASN A 484 10.13 -5.55 -0.50
CA ASN A 484 9.58 -5.53 -1.86
C ASN A 484 8.82 -6.80 -2.30
N THR A 485 8.51 -7.73 -1.39
CA THR A 485 7.64 -8.86 -1.76
C THR A 485 6.21 -8.39 -2.03
N VAL A 486 5.63 -8.86 -3.13
CA VAL A 486 4.27 -8.52 -3.55
C VAL A 486 3.24 -9.23 -2.66
N ILE A 487 2.33 -8.45 -2.08
CA ILE A 487 1.20 -8.96 -1.29
C ILE A 487 -0.02 -9.12 -2.19
N ASN A 488 -0.38 -8.07 -2.92
CA ASN A 488 -1.56 -8.05 -3.77
C ASN A 488 -1.34 -7.19 -5.02
N THR A 489 -2.11 -7.46 -6.08
CA THR A 489 -2.11 -6.68 -7.31
C THR A 489 -3.53 -6.40 -7.78
N TYR A 490 -3.84 -5.12 -7.99
CA TYR A 490 -5.11 -4.65 -8.51
C TYR A 490 -4.92 -4.15 -9.94
N ASN A 491 -5.87 -4.42 -10.83
CA ASN A 491 -5.83 -3.94 -12.20
C ASN A 491 -7.10 -3.17 -12.50
N LEU A 492 -6.95 -1.99 -13.10
CA LEU A 492 -8.08 -1.28 -13.69
C LEU A 492 -8.32 -1.78 -15.12
N PRO A 493 -9.57 -1.67 -15.62
CA PRO A 493 -9.83 -1.87 -17.03
C PRO A 493 -9.00 -0.90 -17.87
N LYS A 494 -8.86 -1.21 -19.15
CA LYS A 494 -8.18 -0.34 -20.12
C LYS A 494 -8.88 1.02 -20.19
N ILE A 495 -8.13 2.11 -20.00
CA ILE A 495 -8.66 3.47 -19.94
C ILE A 495 -8.11 4.29 -21.11
N TYR A 496 -8.95 5.15 -21.70
CA TYR A 496 -8.54 6.13 -22.69
C TYR A 496 -8.51 7.52 -22.09
N PHE A 497 -7.46 8.29 -22.39
CA PHE A 497 -7.30 9.67 -21.95
C PHE A 497 -7.25 10.66 -23.12
N ALA A 498 -7.91 11.80 -22.95
CA ALA A 498 -7.66 13.02 -23.71
C ALA A 498 -6.80 13.97 -22.89
N ALA A 499 -5.97 14.78 -23.55
CA ALA A 499 -5.17 15.80 -22.86
C ALA A 499 -6.05 16.91 -22.29
N GLY A 500 -5.57 17.58 -21.24
CA GLY A 500 -6.20 18.76 -20.65
C GLY A 500 -7.38 18.44 -19.73
N LYS A 501 -8.17 19.45 -19.40
CA LYS A 501 -9.45 19.31 -18.69
C LYS A 501 -10.61 19.21 -19.67
N LYS A 502 -11.76 18.72 -19.21
CA LYS A 502 -12.99 18.81 -19.99
C LYS A 502 -13.31 20.29 -20.29
N PRO A 503 -13.41 20.67 -21.58
CA PRO A 503 -13.63 22.05 -22.01
C PRO A 503 -15.07 22.51 -21.70
N LYS A 504 -15.28 23.81 -21.49
CA LYS A 504 -16.61 24.40 -21.24
C LYS A 504 -17.60 24.12 -22.40
N CYS A 505 -17.12 24.07 -23.64
CA CYS A 505 -17.95 23.86 -24.83
C CYS A 505 -18.00 22.39 -25.30
N PHE A 506 -17.68 21.43 -24.42
CA PHE A 506 -17.71 20.00 -24.75
C PHE A 506 -19.04 19.61 -25.42
N PRO A 507 -19.03 18.91 -26.57
CA PRO A 507 -17.96 18.06 -27.12
C PRO A 507 -16.90 18.77 -27.98
N LEU A 508 -16.93 20.10 -28.09
CA LEU A 508 -15.88 20.85 -28.78
C LEU A 508 -14.74 21.19 -27.82
N LEU A 509 -13.50 21.03 -28.27
CA LEU A 509 -12.30 21.25 -27.46
C LEU A 509 -11.89 22.73 -27.45
N THR A 510 -12.80 23.57 -26.94
CA THR A 510 -12.57 24.99 -26.68
C THR A 510 -13.36 25.44 -25.44
N ASP A 511 -12.81 26.38 -24.69
CA ASP A 511 -13.49 26.98 -23.52
C ASP A 511 -14.36 28.19 -23.88
N TYR A 512 -14.38 28.58 -25.17
CA TYR A 512 -14.92 29.87 -25.61
C TYR A 512 -16.20 29.72 -26.44
N PRO A 513 -17.39 29.91 -25.84
CA PRO A 513 -18.68 29.69 -26.51
C PRO A 513 -19.08 30.82 -27.45
N ILE A 514 -18.45 32.00 -27.34
CA ILE A 514 -18.74 33.17 -28.17
C ILE A 514 -17.45 33.63 -28.84
N ARG A 515 -17.49 33.77 -30.16
CA ARG A 515 -16.33 34.09 -30.99
C ARG A 515 -16.70 35.08 -32.06
N ARG A 516 -15.91 36.14 -32.24
CA ARG A 516 -16.08 37.09 -33.35
C ARG A 516 -15.46 36.55 -34.62
N THR A 517 -16.08 36.78 -35.76
CA THR A 517 -15.56 36.37 -37.08
C THR A 517 -15.68 37.52 -38.07
N PHE A 518 -14.65 37.68 -38.89
CA PHE A 518 -14.69 38.45 -40.13
C PHE A 518 -15.15 37.55 -41.28
N ASN A 519 -15.54 38.12 -42.41
CA ASN A 519 -16.00 37.35 -43.57
C ASN A 519 -14.95 36.34 -44.04
N ASN A 520 -13.65 36.68 -43.97
CA ASN A 520 -12.56 35.76 -44.36
C ASN A 520 -11.88 35.08 -43.16
N SER A 521 -12.52 35.01 -41.99
CA SER A 521 -11.97 34.28 -40.83
C SER A 521 -11.79 32.79 -41.10
N GLN A 522 -10.63 32.26 -40.75
CA GLN A 522 -10.35 30.82 -40.65
C GLN A 522 -10.69 30.33 -39.23
N ILE A 523 -11.56 29.32 -39.14
CA ILE A 523 -12.15 28.84 -37.89
C ILE A 523 -11.71 27.40 -37.65
N LEU A 524 -10.89 27.18 -36.63
CA LEU A 524 -10.48 25.84 -36.18
C LEU A 524 -11.40 25.34 -35.06
N ILE A 525 -11.98 24.16 -35.23
CA ILE A 525 -12.78 23.52 -34.17
C ILE A 525 -12.33 22.07 -34.06
N SER A 526 -11.99 21.64 -32.85
CA SER A 526 -11.61 20.25 -32.60
C SER A 526 -12.69 19.48 -31.82
N SER A 527 -12.86 18.20 -32.14
CA SER A 527 -13.77 17.28 -31.43
C SER A 527 -13.24 15.85 -31.47
N ASP A 528 -13.75 14.98 -30.60
CA ASP A 528 -13.47 13.54 -30.71
C ASP A 528 -14.21 12.87 -31.89
N LEU A 529 -13.61 11.80 -32.41
CA LEU A 529 -14.13 10.95 -33.48
C LEU A 529 -14.77 9.64 -32.96
N LEU A 530 -15.09 9.54 -31.66
CA LEU A 530 -15.75 8.35 -31.12
C LEU A 530 -17.22 8.28 -31.51
N SER A 531 -17.83 9.42 -31.76
CA SER A 531 -19.19 9.53 -32.28
C SER A 531 -19.32 10.73 -33.22
N LYS A 532 -20.26 10.66 -34.18
CA LYS A 532 -20.57 11.82 -35.03
C LYS A 532 -21.18 12.92 -34.13
N LYS A 533 -20.45 14.02 -33.91
CA LYS A 533 -20.92 15.13 -33.07
C LYS A 533 -21.90 16.01 -33.84
N GLU A 534 -23.07 16.27 -33.27
CA GLU A 534 -24.09 17.12 -33.87
C GLU A 534 -23.58 18.53 -34.14
N GLN A 535 -22.72 19.07 -33.28
CA GLN A 535 -22.15 20.41 -33.42
C GLN A 535 -21.31 20.56 -34.70
N ILE A 536 -20.48 19.55 -35.01
CA ILE A 536 -19.70 19.54 -36.26
C ILE A 536 -20.63 19.32 -37.45
N LYS A 537 -21.59 18.40 -37.35
CA LYS A 537 -22.59 18.14 -38.41
C LYS A 537 -23.40 19.39 -38.74
N ASN A 538 -23.82 20.15 -37.73
CA ASN A 538 -24.60 21.38 -37.88
C ASN A 538 -23.82 22.42 -38.68
N LEU A 539 -22.52 22.59 -38.41
CA LEU A 539 -21.66 23.48 -39.21
C LEU A 539 -21.47 22.95 -40.62
N SER A 540 -21.17 21.66 -40.79
CA SER A 540 -20.96 21.06 -42.11
C SER A 540 -22.20 21.15 -43.00
N ASN A 541 -23.41 21.07 -42.45
CA ASN A 541 -24.67 21.16 -43.22
C ASN A 541 -24.92 22.55 -43.83
N ILE A 542 -24.36 23.60 -43.22
CA ILE A 542 -24.52 25.00 -43.68
C ILE A 542 -23.25 25.53 -44.37
N TYR A 543 -22.26 24.65 -44.58
CA TYR A 543 -20.99 24.94 -45.21
C TYR A 543 -21.02 24.49 -46.67
N SER A 544 -20.48 25.29 -47.59
CA SER A 544 -20.60 25.06 -49.03
C SER A 544 -19.68 23.96 -49.55
N GLU A 545 -18.62 23.61 -48.82
CA GLU A 545 -17.69 22.54 -49.19
C GLU A 545 -17.94 21.30 -48.32
N PRO A 546 -18.17 20.12 -48.92
CA PRO A 546 -18.45 18.92 -48.13
C PRO A 546 -17.24 18.55 -47.26
N LYS A 547 -17.50 18.24 -45.99
CA LYS A 547 -16.51 17.63 -45.09
C LYS A 547 -16.46 16.12 -45.33
N PRO A 548 -15.27 15.50 -45.33
CA PRO A 548 -15.15 14.06 -45.52
C PRO A 548 -15.92 13.29 -44.44
N ASP A 549 -16.57 12.20 -44.83
CA ASP A 549 -17.22 11.28 -43.89
C ASP A 549 -16.14 10.48 -43.17
N GLU A 550 -16.01 10.73 -41.87
CA GLU A 550 -14.94 10.14 -41.07
C GLU A 550 -15.32 8.77 -40.50
N MET A 551 -14.34 7.87 -40.48
CA MET A 551 -14.45 6.60 -39.76
C MET A 551 -14.35 6.87 -38.26
N LEU A 552 -15.27 6.29 -37.48
CA LEU A 552 -15.24 6.42 -36.03
C LEU A 552 -13.98 5.75 -35.47
N THR A 553 -13.23 6.50 -34.67
CA THR A 553 -11.97 6.07 -34.07
C THR A 553 -11.70 6.83 -32.77
N ALA A 554 -10.82 6.29 -31.92
CA ALA A 554 -10.41 6.91 -30.66
C ALA A 554 -9.41 8.05 -30.91
N ALA A 555 -9.78 9.05 -31.70
CA ALA A 555 -8.92 10.19 -32.04
C ALA A 555 -9.63 11.53 -31.88
N ILE A 556 -8.82 12.58 -31.75
CA ILE A 556 -9.23 13.97 -31.75
C ILE A 556 -8.87 14.58 -33.10
N LYS A 557 -9.86 15.15 -33.78
CA LYS A 557 -9.70 15.79 -35.09
C LYS A 557 -9.95 17.29 -34.96
N THR A 558 -9.17 18.07 -35.71
CA THR A 558 -9.37 19.50 -35.93
C THR A 558 -9.95 19.72 -37.32
N TYR A 559 -11.00 20.54 -37.38
CA TYR A 559 -11.70 20.93 -38.60
C TYR A 559 -11.48 22.41 -38.87
N LEU A 560 -11.17 22.77 -40.11
CA LEU A 560 -11.07 24.14 -40.59
C LEU A 560 -12.34 24.56 -41.33
N PHE A 561 -12.93 25.68 -40.95
CA PHE A 561 -14.02 26.29 -41.71
C PHE A 561 -13.66 27.72 -42.10
N ASP A 562 -13.83 28.06 -43.38
CA ASP A 562 -13.69 29.44 -43.83
C ASP A 562 -15.03 30.17 -43.70
N ARG A 563 -15.04 31.31 -43.01
CA ARG A 563 -16.30 32.01 -42.70
C ARG A 563 -17.10 32.40 -43.97
N ASN A 564 -16.43 32.70 -45.07
CA ASN A 564 -17.04 33.09 -46.35
C ASN A 564 -17.66 31.93 -47.14
N LYS A 565 -17.38 30.68 -46.74
CA LYS A 565 -17.92 29.46 -47.35
C LYS A 565 -19.16 28.93 -46.64
N PHE A 566 -19.62 29.57 -45.56
CA PHE A 566 -20.97 29.32 -45.04
C PHE A 566 -22.04 29.87 -45.99
N ALA A 567 -23.26 29.34 -45.92
CA ALA A 567 -24.38 29.75 -46.76
C ALA A 567 -24.50 31.29 -46.86
N ILE A 568 -24.66 31.81 -48.09
CA ILE A 568 -24.65 33.27 -48.37
C ILE A 568 -25.67 34.04 -47.51
N SER A 569 -26.81 33.43 -47.20
CA SER A 569 -27.86 34.00 -46.34
C SER A 569 -27.42 34.24 -44.88
N LEU A 570 -26.29 33.68 -44.47
CA LEU A 570 -25.71 33.77 -43.13
C LEU A 570 -24.51 34.72 -43.04
N LYS A 571 -24.09 35.38 -44.14
CA LYS A 571 -22.89 36.24 -44.20
C LYS A 571 -22.80 37.21 -43.01
N ASN A 572 -23.87 37.96 -42.76
CA ASN A 572 -23.98 38.95 -41.69
C ASN A 572 -24.85 38.48 -40.50
N LYS A 573 -25.06 37.16 -40.34
CA LYS A 573 -25.84 36.60 -39.23
C LYS A 573 -24.97 35.79 -38.29
N ILE A 574 -25.37 35.71 -37.02
CA ILE A 574 -24.73 34.81 -36.05
C ILE A 574 -24.91 33.37 -36.54
N ILE A 575 -23.82 32.61 -36.57
CA ILE A 575 -23.85 31.16 -36.83
C ILE A 575 -23.61 30.47 -35.49
N SER A 576 -24.55 29.62 -35.06
CA SER A 576 -24.38 28.82 -33.86
C SER A 576 -24.52 27.34 -34.20
N ASN A 577 -23.71 26.50 -33.56
CA ASN A 577 -23.79 25.05 -33.70
C ASN A 577 -24.33 24.35 -32.44
N GLY A 578 -24.82 25.11 -31.47
CA GLY A 578 -25.30 24.64 -30.17
C GLY A 578 -24.28 24.73 -29.03
N SER A 579 -22.98 24.76 -29.34
CA SER A 579 -21.90 24.89 -28.33
C SER A 579 -21.11 26.18 -28.49
N VAL A 580 -20.88 26.62 -29.74
CA VAL A 580 -20.14 27.84 -30.07
C VAL A 580 -21.00 28.71 -30.99
N SER A 581 -20.95 30.02 -30.77
CA SER A 581 -21.61 31.05 -31.57
C SER A 581 -20.59 31.99 -32.20
N LEU A 582 -20.67 32.10 -33.52
CA LEU A 582 -19.79 32.89 -34.39
C LEU A 582 -20.50 34.21 -34.74
N ILE A 583 -20.08 35.29 -34.11
CA ILE A 583 -20.64 36.64 -34.25
C ILE A 583 -19.92 37.36 -35.40
N PRO A 584 -20.62 37.70 -36.51
CA PRO A 584 -20.02 38.46 -37.58
C PRO A 584 -19.77 39.91 -37.14
N ILE A 585 -18.57 40.42 -37.42
CA ILE A 585 -18.21 41.83 -37.20
C ILE A 585 -17.68 42.45 -38.51
N PRO A 586 -17.70 43.80 -38.66
CA PRO A 586 -17.24 44.45 -39.87
C PRO A 586 -15.79 44.09 -40.23
N ASP A 587 -15.55 43.85 -41.52
CA ASP A 587 -14.23 43.47 -42.03
C ASP A 587 -13.23 44.62 -41.94
N PRO A 588 -12.01 44.38 -41.41
CA PRO A 588 -10.89 45.30 -41.54
C PRO A 588 -10.26 45.21 -42.95
N ASN A 589 -9.38 46.16 -43.28
CA ASN A 589 -8.66 46.18 -44.57
C ASN A 589 -7.78 44.95 -44.79
N SER A 590 -7.28 44.34 -43.71
CA SER A 590 -6.49 43.11 -43.71
C SER A 590 -6.86 42.30 -42.49
N ILE A 591 -6.74 40.97 -42.55
CA ILE A 591 -7.04 40.04 -41.46
C ILE A 591 -5.80 39.19 -41.21
N ALA A 592 -5.44 39.02 -39.94
CA ALA A 592 -4.44 38.04 -39.52
C ALA A 592 -5.14 36.89 -38.78
N HIS A 593 -4.71 35.66 -39.06
CA HIS A 593 -5.19 34.47 -38.34
C HIS A 593 -4.12 33.99 -37.38
N ILE A 594 -4.50 33.77 -36.13
CA ILE A 594 -3.61 33.35 -35.07
C ILE A 594 -4.11 32.01 -34.56
N TYR A 595 -3.23 31.02 -34.53
CA TYR A 595 -3.54 29.67 -34.07
C TYR A 595 -2.61 29.34 -32.90
N TRP A 596 -3.16 28.79 -31.81
CA TRP A 596 -2.37 28.44 -30.64
C TRP A 596 -2.82 27.12 -30.05
N ILE A 597 -1.96 26.52 -29.24
CA ILE A 597 -2.25 25.23 -28.60
C ILE A 597 -2.95 25.50 -27.27
N ASN A 598 -4.18 25.02 -27.14
CA ASN A 598 -4.93 25.14 -25.90
C ASN A 598 -4.57 24.04 -24.89
N GLN A 599 -5.24 24.03 -23.73
CA GLN A 599 -4.96 23.06 -22.66
C GLN A 599 -5.15 21.59 -23.07
N ASN A 600 -5.98 21.32 -24.08
CA ASN A 600 -6.24 19.99 -24.61
C ASN A 600 -5.22 19.59 -25.71
N LEU A 601 -4.15 20.36 -25.90
CA LEU A 601 -3.11 20.11 -26.90
C LEU A 601 -3.62 20.06 -28.34
N VAL A 602 -4.71 20.78 -28.62
CA VAL A 602 -5.24 21.04 -29.97
C VAL A 602 -5.10 22.51 -30.32
N PHE A 603 -5.15 22.83 -31.61
CA PHE A 603 -5.15 24.21 -32.06
C PHE A 603 -6.53 24.86 -31.91
N ASP A 604 -6.55 26.03 -31.28
CA ASP A 604 -7.66 26.98 -31.29
C ASP A 604 -7.27 28.20 -32.16
N TRP A 605 -8.20 29.10 -32.47
CA TRP A 605 -8.00 30.16 -33.46
C TRP A 605 -8.40 31.56 -32.99
N PHE A 606 -7.86 32.60 -33.60
CA PHE A 606 -8.31 33.96 -33.37
C PHE A 606 -8.05 34.77 -34.63
N SER A 607 -9.06 35.49 -35.10
CA SER A 607 -8.90 36.42 -36.21
C SER A 607 -8.74 37.83 -35.66
N ALA A 608 -7.66 38.50 -36.04
CA ALA A 608 -7.31 39.86 -35.66
C ALA A 608 -7.36 40.79 -36.87
N SER A 609 -7.38 42.10 -36.63
CA SER A 609 -7.12 43.05 -37.71
C SER A 609 -5.67 42.88 -38.18
N GLY A 610 -5.45 42.67 -39.47
CA GLY A 610 -4.15 42.41 -40.07
C GLY A 610 -3.19 43.61 -40.07
N PHE A 611 -3.54 44.72 -39.39
CA PHE A 611 -2.61 45.82 -39.15
C PHE A 611 -1.45 45.31 -38.29
N ASN A 612 -0.32 45.11 -38.96
CA ASN A 612 0.86 44.51 -38.37
C ASN A 612 2.09 45.40 -38.58
N SER A 613 3.09 45.23 -37.71
CA SER A 613 4.41 45.81 -37.87
C SER A 613 5.46 44.84 -37.35
N ILE A 614 6.58 44.72 -38.05
CA ILE A 614 7.75 43.95 -37.58
C ILE A 614 8.79 44.94 -37.06
N VAL A 615 9.19 44.78 -35.80
CA VAL A 615 10.24 45.55 -35.16
C VAL A 615 11.46 44.65 -35.01
N SER A 616 12.59 45.03 -35.61
CA SER A 616 13.85 44.30 -35.52
C SER A 616 14.78 44.97 -34.51
N GLU A 617 15.16 44.24 -33.47
CA GLU A 617 16.17 44.66 -32.49
C GLU A 617 17.50 43.97 -32.82
N PHE A 618 18.58 44.75 -32.87
CA PHE A 618 19.93 44.25 -33.14
C PHE A 618 20.80 44.42 -31.91
N GLU A 619 21.35 43.31 -31.42
CA GLU A 619 22.43 43.31 -30.43
C GLU A 619 23.76 43.10 -31.16
N HIS A 620 24.73 43.97 -30.92
CA HIS A 620 26.04 43.91 -31.57
C HIS A 620 27.10 43.52 -30.54
N THR A 621 27.89 42.48 -30.85
CA THR A 621 29.08 42.14 -30.07
C THR A 621 30.28 42.81 -30.71
N ILE A 622 30.85 43.79 -30.01
CA ILE A 622 32.03 44.55 -30.42
C ILE A 622 33.13 44.24 -29.41
N SER A 623 34.34 43.95 -29.88
CA SER A 623 35.52 43.83 -29.02
C SER A 623 36.77 44.36 -29.72
N ASP A 624 37.84 44.58 -28.95
CA ASP A 624 39.11 45.07 -29.49
C ASP A 624 39.77 44.04 -30.40
N ASN A 625 40.10 44.45 -31.63
CA ASN A 625 40.96 43.66 -32.49
C ASN A 625 42.39 43.67 -31.93
N TYR A 626 42.91 42.49 -31.61
CA TYR A 626 44.22 42.32 -30.99
C TYR A 626 45.39 42.89 -31.84
N LYS A 627 45.21 43.02 -33.17
CA LYS A 627 46.27 43.44 -34.09
C LYS A 627 46.48 44.95 -34.15
N ASP A 628 45.42 45.73 -34.09
CA ASP A 628 45.44 47.17 -34.29
C ASP A 628 44.73 47.97 -33.19
N GLY A 629 44.20 47.30 -32.16
CA GLY A 629 43.63 47.92 -30.97
C GLY A 629 42.37 48.74 -31.24
N LYS A 630 41.69 48.45 -32.37
CA LYS A 630 40.46 49.13 -32.77
C LYS A 630 39.26 48.25 -32.48
N ASP A 631 38.16 48.89 -32.10
CA ASP A 631 36.85 48.25 -31.99
C ASP A 631 36.49 47.57 -33.31
N GLU A 632 36.33 46.25 -33.27
CA GLU A 632 35.85 45.45 -34.40
C GLU A 632 34.54 44.75 -34.02
N LYS A 633 33.60 44.74 -34.96
CA LYS A 633 32.31 44.09 -34.79
C LYS A 633 32.42 42.61 -35.18
N TYR A 634 32.22 41.71 -34.21
CA TYR A 634 32.40 40.27 -34.42
C TYR A 634 31.12 39.57 -34.88
N TYR A 635 29.99 39.89 -34.25
CA TYR A 635 28.71 39.25 -34.55
C TYR A 635 27.54 40.20 -34.24
N SER A 636 26.36 39.89 -34.80
CA SER A 636 25.12 40.57 -34.46
C SER A 636 23.98 39.58 -34.33
N THR A 637 23.24 39.70 -33.23
CA THR A 637 22.00 38.97 -33.02
C THR A 637 20.83 39.87 -33.42
N GLN A 638 20.01 39.41 -34.35
CA GLN A 638 18.76 40.08 -34.72
C GLN A 638 17.57 39.33 -34.11
N ASN A 639 16.75 40.04 -33.33
CA ASN A 639 15.48 39.58 -32.78
C ASN A 639 14.33 40.33 -33.45
N ASP A 640 13.45 39.61 -34.16
CA ASP A 640 12.27 40.20 -34.79
C ASP A 640 11.03 40.01 -33.91
N THR A 641 10.32 41.10 -33.64
CA THR A 641 9.03 41.11 -32.93
C THR A 641 7.92 41.50 -33.89
N LEU A 642 6.97 40.60 -34.10
CA LEU A 642 5.74 40.85 -34.82
C LEU A 642 4.70 41.45 -33.88
N LYS A 643 4.15 42.61 -34.26
CA LYS A 643 3.05 43.26 -33.55
C LYS A 643 1.79 43.18 -34.40
N ILE A 644 0.67 42.74 -33.83
CA ILE A 644 -0.63 42.63 -34.51
C ILE A 644 -1.70 43.35 -33.69
N ASN A 645 -2.42 44.28 -34.32
CA ASN A 645 -3.58 44.90 -33.69
C ASN A 645 -4.77 43.92 -33.68
N THR A 646 -5.36 43.66 -32.52
CA THR A 646 -6.51 42.75 -32.43
C THR A 646 -7.75 43.29 -33.13
N GLY A 647 -7.90 44.60 -33.32
CA GLY A 647 -9.20 45.25 -33.49
C GLY A 647 -10.07 45.08 -32.25
N TRP A 648 -11.37 45.38 -32.36
CA TRP A 648 -12.33 45.34 -31.24
C TRP A 648 -12.64 43.93 -30.74
N VAL A 649 -12.09 43.55 -29.59
CA VAL A 649 -12.28 42.25 -28.91
C VAL A 649 -13.56 42.29 -28.07
N LEU A 650 -14.33 41.20 -28.13
CA LEU A 650 -15.52 41.02 -27.29
C LEU A 650 -15.12 40.78 -25.83
N TYR A 651 -16.02 41.09 -24.90
CA TYR A 651 -15.77 40.87 -23.46
C TYR A 651 -15.53 39.38 -23.17
N GLU A 652 -16.27 38.51 -23.83
CA GLU A 652 -16.23 37.06 -23.69
C GLU A 652 -14.94 36.43 -24.24
N GLU A 653 -14.22 37.14 -25.10
CA GLU A 653 -12.96 36.69 -25.71
C GLU A 653 -11.72 37.16 -24.91
N ARG A 654 -11.90 37.86 -23.78
CA ARG A 654 -10.77 38.33 -22.97
C ARG A 654 -9.93 37.18 -22.40
N GLU A 655 -10.59 36.14 -21.89
CA GLU A 655 -9.93 34.93 -21.40
C GLU A 655 -9.22 34.16 -22.52
N LEU A 656 -9.73 34.25 -23.75
CA LEU A 656 -9.12 33.63 -24.93
C LEU A 656 -7.75 34.24 -25.22
N ILE A 657 -7.62 35.56 -25.10
CA ILE A 657 -6.33 36.23 -25.26
C ILE A 657 -5.34 35.79 -24.18
N ASP A 658 -5.79 35.59 -22.93
CA ASP A 658 -4.93 35.06 -21.87
C ASP A 658 -4.40 33.66 -22.22
N ASP A 659 -5.25 32.77 -22.75
CA ASP A 659 -4.82 31.43 -23.11
C ASP A 659 -3.92 31.40 -24.34
N LEU A 660 -4.15 32.28 -25.32
CA LEU A 660 -3.25 32.50 -26.44
C LEU A 660 -1.85 32.93 -25.94
N LEU A 661 -1.79 33.88 -25.01
CA LEU A 661 -0.54 34.36 -24.43
C LEU A 661 0.19 33.32 -23.57
N LYS A 662 -0.53 32.35 -22.97
CA LYS A 662 0.05 31.22 -22.23
C LYS A 662 0.55 30.10 -23.13
N SER A 663 0.16 30.09 -24.41
CA SER A 663 0.53 29.02 -25.33
C SER A 663 2.05 28.94 -25.49
N PRO A 664 2.65 27.73 -25.54
CA PRO A 664 4.10 27.58 -25.71
C PRO A 664 4.61 28.17 -27.03
N PHE A 665 3.78 28.19 -28.07
CA PHE A 665 3.98 28.93 -29.31
C PHE A 665 2.64 29.19 -29.99
N CYS A 666 2.63 30.04 -31.01
CA CYS A 666 1.50 30.25 -31.90
C CYS A 666 1.96 30.28 -33.36
N LEU A 667 1.01 30.06 -34.26
CA LEU A 667 1.19 30.19 -35.70
C LEU A 667 0.37 31.40 -36.14
N VAL A 668 1.01 32.32 -36.84
CA VAL A 668 0.42 33.59 -37.23
C VAL A 668 0.44 33.69 -38.75
N GLU A 669 -0.73 33.59 -39.36
CA GLU A 669 -0.92 33.81 -40.79
C GLU A 669 -1.19 35.29 -41.05
N VAL A 670 -0.25 35.95 -41.71
CA VAL A 670 -0.31 37.36 -42.06
C VAL A 670 0.39 37.58 -43.40
N ASP A 671 -0.19 38.42 -44.26
CA ASP A 671 0.34 38.73 -45.61
C ASP A 671 0.67 37.47 -46.45
N GLY A 672 -0.18 36.44 -46.32
CA GLY A 672 -0.05 35.16 -47.05
C GLY A 672 1.09 34.25 -46.56
N LYS A 673 1.70 34.54 -45.40
CA LYS A 673 2.75 33.72 -44.78
C LYS A 673 2.33 33.25 -43.41
N ILE A 674 2.63 31.99 -43.10
CA ILE A 674 2.46 31.43 -41.75
C ILE A 674 3.80 31.55 -41.02
N LEU A 675 3.80 32.32 -39.94
CA LEU A 675 4.97 32.53 -39.10
C LEU A 675 4.81 31.79 -37.78
N LYS A 676 5.83 31.03 -37.38
CA LYS A 676 5.90 30.45 -36.03
C LYS A 676 6.43 31.50 -35.06
N CYS A 677 5.69 31.74 -33.98
CA CYS A 677 6.03 32.79 -33.03
C CYS A 677 5.84 32.36 -31.57
N LEU A 678 6.54 33.05 -30.67
CA LEU A 678 6.33 32.95 -29.22
C LEU A 678 5.50 34.16 -28.76
N PRO A 679 4.36 33.95 -28.08
CA PRO A 679 3.62 35.04 -27.45
C PRO A 679 4.46 35.74 -26.36
N ASN A 680 4.63 37.05 -26.46
CA ASN A 680 5.54 37.84 -25.60
C ASN A 680 4.83 38.88 -24.73
N GLY A 681 3.50 38.87 -24.66
CA GLY A 681 2.72 39.85 -23.92
C GLY A 681 3.03 39.84 -22.41
N LYS A 682 3.67 40.91 -21.90
CA LYS A 682 4.10 41.03 -20.50
C LYS A 682 2.98 41.42 -19.52
N LYS A 683 1.91 42.05 -20.01
CA LYS A 683 0.76 42.50 -19.19
C LYS A 683 -0.52 42.43 -20.01
N ASN A 684 -1.56 41.88 -19.41
CA ASN A 684 -2.91 41.95 -19.97
C ASN A 684 -3.73 42.99 -19.19
N GLU A 685 -4.08 44.10 -19.83
CA GLU A 685 -4.89 45.19 -19.25
C GLU A 685 -6.41 44.94 -19.36
N LEU A 686 -6.80 43.75 -19.84
CA LEU A 686 -8.19 43.38 -20.14
C LEU A 686 -9.13 43.24 -18.93
N LYS A 687 -8.65 43.39 -17.68
CA LYS A 687 -9.48 43.29 -16.47
C LYS A 687 -9.89 44.68 -15.92
N ASN A 688 -10.39 45.55 -16.80
CA ASN A 688 -11.01 46.82 -16.42
C ASN A 688 -12.55 46.70 -16.43
N SER A 689 -13.22 47.32 -15.46
CA SER A 689 -14.67 47.26 -15.22
C SER A 689 -15.51 48.12 -16.19
N SER A 690 -14.88 48.82 -17.14
CA SER A 690 -15.58 49.59 -18.17
C SER A 690 -16.05 48.67 -19.32
N GLU A 691 -17.37 48.59 -19.51
CA GLU A 691 -18.11 47.71 -20.43
C GLU A 691 -18.01 48.08 -21.93
N THR A 692 -16.83 48.47 -22.42
CA THR A 692 -16.67 48.82 -23.84
C THR A 692 -15.71 47.89 -24.54
N MET A 693 -16.01 47.62 -25.83
CA MET A 693 -15.12 46.97 -26.78
C MET A 693 -13.68 47.46 -26.58
N PHE A 694 -12.72 46.55 -26.64
CA PHE A 694 -11.32 46.86 -26.37
C PHE A 694 -10.44 46.41 -27.53
N SER A 695 -9.43 47.20 -27.89
CA SER A 695 -8.41 46.81 -28.86
C SER A 695 -7.05 46.85 -28.21
N MET A 696 -6.19 45.88 -28.52
CA MET A 696 -4.79 45.89 -28.11
C MET A 696 -3.87 45.46 -29.23
N THR A 697 -2.58 45.68 -29.02
CA THR A 697 -1.54 45.11 -29.85
C THR A 697 -1.01 43.85 -29.18
N LEU A 698 -1.12 42.72 -29.86
CA LEU A 698 -0.46 41.48 -29.48
C LEU A 698 0.97 41.50 -30.01
N GLU A 699 1.92 41.11 -29.16
CA GLU A 699 3.34 41.07 -29.51
C GLU A 699 3.84 39.63 -29.50
N PHE A 700 4.54 39.26 -30.55
CA PHE A 700 5.05 37.92 -30.77
C PHE A 700 6.52 37.96 -31.17
N LYS A 701 7.39 37.21 -30.50
CA LYS A 701 8.75 36.99 -31.00
C LYS A 701 8.69 36.01 -32.16
N LYS A 702 9.16 36.43 -33.33
CA LYS A 702 9.28 35.53 -34.47
C LYS A 702 10.38 34.51 -34.20
N LEU A 703 10.05 33.23 -34.37
CA LEU A 703 11.07 32.18 -34.41
C LEU A 703 11.67 32.17 -35.82
N LYS A 704 12.99 32.21 -35.92
CA LYS A 704 13.65 32.01 -37.21
C LYS A 704 13.42 30.55 -37.61
N ASP A 705 13.02 30.34 -38.87
CA ASP A 705 12.98 29.00 -39.43
C ASP A 705 14.41 28.43 -39.36
N GLU A 706 14.58 27.26 -38.72
CA GLU A 706 15.82 26.48 -38.78
C GLU A 706 15.99 25.85 -40.16
#